data_AF-A0A420YN45-F1
#
_entry.id   AF-A0A420YN45-F1
#
_cell.length_a   1.000
_cell.length_b   1.000
_cell.length_c   1.000
_cell.angle_alpha   90.00
_cell.angle_beta   90.00
_cell.angle_gamma   90.00
#
_symmetry.space_group_name_H-M   'P 1'
#
loop_
_entity.id
_entity.type
_entity.pdbx_description
1 polymer ?
#
loop_
_entity_poly.entity_id
_entity_poly.type
_entity_poly.pdbx_seq_one_letter_code
_entity_poly.pdbx_strand_id
1 'polypeptide(L)'
;MSGDRTSWGCLPPEVRNEIVGLLPVLGGRRGQLATVARDWQSIIEPANFAEISLTVPRLVDPEAQALLFRKRSQIRYIWFRVELKQYDCTHCTGTNRERWGLDDMDSQFIADAFASLFTTLSTWEPRGDLVLDISVFSPSDNQHWFKYLSFCPDTTLDECSPGRGHERGTTRMHDPVYGWVAGQQFWSPRCFAIEKTFDEIMGEGPFDDEEPEMQWWQGLPLVPVVGVLLLRRQTGRRWKPVALANMLTRFPNMNELRYEPWRDWTAMPNLTDNRKCLLDPRQRLLANDADTSDINNMLRDAAAAALKMPQLDTMELWDGRRGVTMLFRYQRSRDDRLATSTVRGTRELALRTTVMQAWNMVADRHCCGRVAVQTSLFDPNVIRCHGDAIRQLALFTEVIRPVTLRQIHDEHSLKVFQGSSHLPSNLAHARPETRPQEQPTPPNMAPAFSDLSLSILGLGTQYPPFGLQPNSVETLAKRFYPDSPAMQKVLSINRFTGIDSRASIGDPSHPLVNQPSAPSIAELHQTFMSDGVPLAITAARKAMDEAGLDAGSITHVVSTTCTDSANPGFDHFVAKGLGLRPDVEKVLLHGVGCSGGLAALRTAANLALGHKARRKAARILVVALEVSTTMVRSELDSVNETGETRIGVCLFSDCASAVILSNGIGEDDADAPAPPPVYELLGWEHTVIPDSEGDLGFDVDPVGWKVVLSPRVPKLAQGIVKPTYDKLMSDLGELPERYKTPEDFDWAMHPGGATILTGAEKALGITPEHMRASYDTYINHGNSSSATIFSVLDRLRSKEMDSLAPGGEVKDFVVGCAFGPGITVEMCMLKRNLGAKGISGLQTPPETESEGSGSGRSDVGDEFISEALAEVELD
;
A
#
# COMPACT_ATOMS: atom_id res chain seq x y z
N MET A 1 20.89 55.26 5.84
CA MET A 1 20.79 54.84 4.42
C MET A 1 21.68 53.63 4.23
N SER A 2 21.09 52.45 4.06
CA SER A 2 21.69 51.31 3.37
C SER A 2 20.52 50.36 3.08
N GLY A 3 19.84 50.63 1.96
CA GLY A 3 18.92 49.68 1.39
C GLY A 3 19.72 48.54 0.79
N ASP A 4 19.39 47.31 1.17
CA ASP A 4 19.29 46.21 0.22
C ASP A 4 18.47 45.09 0.86
N ARG A 5 17.15 45.25 0.76
CA ARG A 5 16.26 44.09 0.69
C ARG A 5 16.14 43.80 -0.79
N THR A 6 16.68 42.67 -1.24
CA THR A 6 16.41 42.10 -2.56
C THR A 6 14.90 41.98 -2.74
N SER A 7 14.28 43.02 -3.28
CA SER A 7 12.84 43.05 -3.51
C SER A 7 12.53 42.08 -4.64
N TRP A 8 11.35 41.48 -4.64
CA TRP A 8 10.88 40.59 -5.71
C TRP A 8 11.13 41.18 -7.11
N GLY A 9 10.99 42.50 -7.28
CA GLY A 9 11.23 43.19 -8.55
C GLY A 9 12.70 43.31 -9.00
N CYS A 10 13.67 42.98 -8.13
CA CYS A 10 15.10 42.97 -8.46
C CYS A 10 15.56 41.64 -9.07
N LEU A 11 14.72 40.60 -9.02
CA LEU A 11 15.04 39.29 -9.59
C LEU A 11 14.82 39.29 -11.11
N PRO A 12 15.71 38.65 -11.89
CA PRO A 12 15.50 38.40 -13.31
C PRO A 12 14.15 37.70 -13.57
N PRO A 13 13.44 38.01 -14.67
CA PRO A 13 12.17 37.38 -15.02
C PRO A 13 12.22 35.84 -15.01
N GLU A 14 13.33 35.26 -15.43
CA GLU A 14 13.55 33.80 -15.50
C GLU A 14 13.53 33.17 -14.11
N VAL A 15 14.24 33.77 -13.15
CA VAL A 15 14.32 33.31 -11.76
C VAL A 15 12.97 33.48 -11.06
N ARG A 16 12.26 34.59 -11.33
CA ARG A 16 10.89 34.78 -10.82
C ARG A 16 9.95 33.72 -11.36
N ASN A 17 10.05 33.37 -12.64
CA ASN A 17 9.22 32.34 -13.26
C ASN A 17 9.51 30.94 -12.70
N GLU A 18 10.78 30.63 -12.43
CA GLU A 18 11.19 29.36 -11.82
C GLU A 18 10.69 29.24 -10.37
N ILE A 19 10.84 30.29 -9.56
CA ILE A 19 10.31 30.34 -8.20
C ILE A 19 8.80 30.16 -8.19
N VAL A 20 8.05 30.93 -9.00
CA VAL A 20 6.59 30.80 -9.08
C VAL A 20 6.16 29.44 -9.64
N GLY A 21 6.95 28.85 -10.54
CA GLY A 21 6.74 27.51 -11.08
C GLY A 21 6.89 26.38 -10.05
N LEU A 22 7.65 26.59 -8.98
CA LEU A 22 7.84 25.63 -7.89
C LEU A 22 6.78 25.74 -6.78
N LEU A 23 6.16 26.91 -6.58
CA LEU A 23 5.13 27.11 -5.54
C LEU A 23 3.95 26.12 -5.59
N PRO A 24 3.46 25.67 -6.76
CA PRO A 24 2.40 24.67 -6.86
C PRO A 24 2.79 23.27 -6.35
N VAL A 25 4.08 22.98 -6.21
CA VAL A 25 4.69 21.71 -5.73
C VAL A 25 4.91 21.72 -4.21
N LEU A 26 4.84 22.90 -3.57
CA LEU A 26 5.15 23.09 -2.15
C LEU A 26 3.89 23.06 -1.24
N GLY A 27 2.78 22.47 -1.69
CA GLY A 27 1.61 22.18 -0.85
C GLY A 27 0.69 23.38 -0.50
N GLY A 28 0.64 24.41 -1.36
CA GLY A 28 -0.25 25.57 -1.20
C GLY A 28 -1.51 25.48 -2.07
N ARG A 29 -2.66 26.02 -1.61
CA ARG A 29 -3.86 26.18 -2.46
C ARG A 29 -3.56 27.11 -3.65
N ARG A 30 -3.23 26.53 -4.82
CA ARG A 30 -2.78 27.21 -6.05
C ARG A 30 -3.67 28.41 -6.47
N GLY A 31 -4.98 28.34 -6.22
CA GLY A 31 -5.90 29.45 -6.50
C GLY A 31 -5.70 30.70 -5.63
N GLN A 32 -5.22 30.56 -4.40
CA GLN A 32 -4.97 31.69 -3.50
C GLN A 32 -3.70 32.45 -3.91
N LEU A 33 -2.69 31.71 -4.38
CA LEU A 33 -1.42 32.27 -4.86
C LEU A 33 -1.60 33.12 -6.13
N ALA A 34 -2.59 32.80 -6.97
CA ALA A 34 -2.92 33.60 -8.17
C ALA A 34 -3.42 35.02 -7.85
N THR A 35 -3.82 35.31 -6.60
CA THR A 35 -4.33 36.63 -6.19
C THR A 35 -3.25 37.55 -5.59
N VAL A 36 -2.03 37.04 -5.40
CA VAL A 36 -0.93 37.75 -4.71
C VAL A 36 -0.40 38.92 -5.55
N ALA A 37 -0.20 38.73 -6.85
CA ALA A 37 0.28 39.77 -7.77
C ALA A 37 -0.06 39.41 -9.23
N ARG A 38 -0.04 40.41 -10.13
CA ARG A 38 -0.26 40.18 -11.58
C ARG A 38 0.77 39.24 -12.21
N ASP A 39 2.03 39.31 -11.77
CA ASP A 39 3.11 38.43 -12.24
C ASP A 39 2.88 36.97 -11.81
N TRP A 40 2.29 36.75 -10.63
CA TRP A 40 1.96 35.40 -10.15
C TRP A 40 0.72 34.88 -10.87
N GLN A 41 -0.26 35.76 -11.08
CA GLN A 41 -1.47 35.44 -11.83
C GLN A 41 -1.15 34.93 -13.24
N SER A 42 -0.22 35.57 -13.96
CA SER A 42 0.12 35.19 -15.35
C SER A 42 0.77 33.82 -15.47
N ILE A 43 1.42 33.32 -14.41
CA ILE A 43 2.10 32.01 -14.38
C ILE A 43 1.16 30.92 -13.84
N ILE A 44 0.41 31.24 -12.78
CA ILE A 44 -0.39 30.26 -12.05
C ILE A 44 -1.75 30.03 -12.71
N GLU A 45 -2.38 31.05 -13.31
CA GLU A 45 -3.69 30.87 -13.96
C GLU A 45 -3.67 29.85 -15.11
N PRO A 46 -2.69 29.85 -16.04
CA PRO A 46 -2.60 28.81 -17.06
C PRO A 46 -2.57 27.39 -16.49
N ALA A 47 -1.88 27.18 -15.35
CA ALA A 47 -1.85 25.88 -14.68
C ALA A 47 -3.18 25.56 -13.96
N ASN A 48 -3.81 26.55 -13.31
CA ASN A 48 -5.10 26.37 -12.63
C ASN A 48 -6.26 26.08 -13.60
N PHE A 49 -6.21 26.68 -14.80
CA PHE A 49 -7.25 26.49 -15.82
C PHE A 49 -6.89 25.42 -16.85
N ALA A 50 -5.68 24.84 -16.81
CA ALA A 50 -5.30 23.74 -17.70
C ALA A 50 -6.25 22.54 -17.56
N GLU A 51 -6.67 22.26 -16.33
CA GLU A 51 -7.60 21.17 -15.99
C GLU A 51 -8.81 21.73 -15.25
N ILE A 52 -10.01 21.51 -15.78
CA ILE A 52 -11.25 21.95 -15.13
C ILE A 52 -12.27 20.81 -15.02
N SER A 53 -13.08 20.87 -13.96
CA SER A 53 -14.28 20.04 -13.81
C SER A 53 -15.53 20.87 -14.05
N LEU A 54 -16.41 20.37 -14.92
CA LEU A 54 -17.56 21.07 -15.43
C LEU A 54 -18.83 20.25 -15.18
N THR A 55 -19.76 20.81 -14.43
CA THR A 55 -21.09 20.22 -14.18
C THR A 55 -22.15 20.94 -15.00
N VAL A 56 -23.29 20.30 -15.24
CA VAL A 56 -24.41 20.90 -16.00
C VAL A 56 -24.86 22.26 -15.43
N PRO A 57 -25.03 22.45 -14.10
CA PRO A 57 -25.35 23.77 -13.54
C PRO A 57 -24.29 24.85 -13.84
N ARG A 58 -23.01 24.48 -13.92
CA ARG A 58 -21.91 25.41 -14.27
C ARG A 58 -21.85 25.71 -15.77
N LEU A 59 -22.33 24.81 -16.62
CA LEU A 59 -22.43 25.07 -18.07
C LEU A 59 -23.48 26.13 -18.40
N VAL A 60 -24.57 26.18 -17.64
CA VAL A 60 -25.69 27.09 -17.89
C VAL A 60 -25.60 28.40 -17.10
N ASP A 61 -24.69 28.48 -16.12
CA ASP A 61 -24.46 29.68 -15.32
C ASP A 61 -23.77 30.78 -16.16
N PRO A 62 -24.36 32.00 -16.28
CA PRO A 62 -23.81 33.06 -17.12
C PRO A 62 -22.40 33.52 -16.72
N GLU A 63 -22.09 33.53 -15.42
CA GLU A 63 -20.76 33.95 -14.93
C GLU A 63 -19.69 32.91 -15.27
N ALA A 64 -20.01 31.64 -15.08
CA ALA A 64 -19.16 30.51 -15.47
C ALA A 64 -18.95 30.46 -16.98
N GLN A 65 -19.99 30.70 -17.80
CA GLN A 65 -19.85 30.80 -19.25
C GLN A 65 -18.91 31.93 -19.66
N ALA A 66 -19.02 33.10 -19.04
CA ALA A 66 -18.11 34.22 -19.30
C ALA A 66 -16.67 33.91 -18.87
N LEU A 67 -16.47 33.12 -17.81
CA LEU A 67 -15.15 32.66 -17.39
C LEU A 67 -14.56 31.63 -18.36
N LEU A 68 -15.34 30.61 -18.73
CA LEU A 68 -14.98 29.58 -19.70
C LEU A 68 -14.57 30.22 -21.03
N PHE A 69 -15.38 31.16 -21.52
CA PHE A 69 -15.06 31.90 -22.74
C PHE A 69 -13.74 32.67 -22.62
N ARG A 70 -13.50 33.38 -21.50
CA ARG A 70 -12.26 34.15 -21.29
C ARG A 70 -11.01 33.28 -21.14
N LYS A 71 -11.15 32.06 -20.59
CA LYS A 71 -10.03 31.15 -20.27
C LYS A 71 -9.88 29.98 -21.23
N ARG A 72 -10.74 29.85 -22.25
CA ARG A 72 -10.74 28.74 -23.24
C ARG A 72 -9.38 28.42 -23.86
N SER A 73 -8.52 29.43 -24.06
CA SER A 73 -7.19 29.21 -24.65
C SER A 73 -6.23 28.48 -23.71
N GLN A 74 -6.46 28.51 -22.40
CA GLN A 74 -5.61 27.89 -21.37
C GLN A 74 -6.07 26.46 -21.05
N ILE A 75 -7.34 26.13 -21.29
CA ILE A 75 -7.94 24.85 -20.95
C ILE A 75 -7.43 23.75 -21.89
N ARG A 76 -6.91 22.67 -21.31
CA ARG A 76 -6.38 21.47 -21.99
C ARG A 76 -7.17 20.21 -21.65
N TYR A 77 -7.84 20.20 -20.50
CA TYR A 77 -8.60 19.06 -20.01
C TYR A 77 -9.92 19.52 -19.39
N ILE A 78 -11.02 18.90 -19.83
CA ILE A 78 -12.35 19.10 -19.25
C ILE A 78 -12.87 17.77 -18.74
N TRP A 79 -13.11 17.68 -17.45
CA TRP A 79 -13.93 16.63 -16.85
C TRP A 79 -15.39 17.06 -16.79
N PHE A 80 -16.15 16.65 -17.79
CA PHE A 80 -17.58 16.89 -17.89
C PHE A 80 -18.37 15.85 -17.08
N ARG A 81 -19.07 16.34 -16.06
CA ARG A 81 -19.82 15.55 -15.08
C ARG A 81 -21.31 15.79 -15.22
N VAL A 82 -22.02 14.77 -15.68
CA VAL A 82 -23.48 14.73 -15.70
C VAL A 82 -23.95 14.02 -14.43
N GLU A 83 -24.24 14.82 -13.40
CA GLU A 83 -24.72 14.34 -12.11
C GLU A 83 -26.24 14.17 -12.15
N LEU A 84 -26.68 12.92 -12.16
CA LEU A 84 -28.09 12.53 -12.15
C LEU A 84 -28.71 12.68 -10.76
N LYS A 85 -30.02 12.55 -10.67
CA LYS A 85 -30.75 12.66 -9.39
C LYS A 85 -30.29 11.60 -8.39
N GLN A 86 -30.27 11.98 -7.12
CA GLN A 86 -30.09 11.02 -6.02
C GLN A 86 -31.32 10.12 -5.90
N TYR A 87 -31.09 8.85 -5.58
CA TYR A 87 -32.12 7.86 -5.33
C TYR A 87 -31.88 7.12 -4.00
N ASP A 88 -32.95 6.55 -3.44
CA ASP A 88 -32.92 5.80 -2.18
C ASP A 88 -33.03 4.28 -2.41
N CYS A 89 -33.11 3.52 -1.30
CA CYS A 89 -33.15 2.06 -1.29
C CYS A 89 -34.34 1.49 -2.07
N THR A 90 -35.44 2.23 -2.23
CA THR A 90 -36.65 1.75 -2.92
C THR A 90 -36.40 1.48 -4.41
N HIS A 91 -35.43 2.16 -5.01
CA HIS A 91 -34.97 1.93 -6.39
C HIS A 91 -34.00 0.74 -6.49
N CYS A 92 -33.42 0.30 -5.37
CA CYS A 92 -32.51 -0.86 -5.31
C CYS A 92 -33.17 -2.15 -4.82
N THR A 93 -34.36 -2.06 -4.20
CA THR A 93 -35.09 -3.19 -3.62
C THR A 93 -36.52 -3.35 -4.16
N GLY A 94 -37.01 -2.39 -4.96
CA GLY A 94 -38.41 -2.32 -5.40
C GLY A 94 -38.81 -3.35 -6.45
N THR A 95 -40.09 -3.71 -6.46
CA THR A 95 -40.72 -4.61 -7.44
C THR A 95 -41.37 -3.87 -8.62
N ASN A 96 -41.31 -2.53 -8.64
CA ASN A 96 -41.95 -1.72 -9.68
C ASN A 96 -41.05 -1.64 -10.93
N ARG A 97 -41.55 -2.20 -12.04
CA ARG A 97 -40.86 -2.29 -13.33
C ARG A 97 -40.62 -0.96 -14.02
N GLU A 98 -41.46 0.04 -13.78
CA GLU A 98 -41.40 1.37 -14.42
C GLU A 98 -40.32 2.29 -13.81
N ARG A 99 -39.56 1.81 -12.82
CA ARG A 99 -38.46 2.56 -12.17
C ARG A 99 -37.09 1.90 -12.36
N TRP A 100 -36.99 0.96 -13.30
CA TRP A 100 -35.75 0.25 -13.62
C TRP A 100 -34.84 1.16 -14.43
N GLY A 101 -33.54 1.18 -14.12
CA GLY A 101 -32.59 1.92 -14.93
C GLY A 101 -32.71 3.44 -14.87
N LEU A 102 -32.29 4.11 -15.94
CA LEU A 102 -32.48 5.54 -16.18
C LEU A 102 -33.93 5.80 -16.58
N ASP A 103 -34.60 6.75 -15.92
CA ASP A 103 -35.94 7.15 -16.33
C ASP A 103 -35.92 8.18 -17.48
N ASP A 104 -37.07 8.48 -18.05
CA ASP A 104 -37.20 9.45 -19.15
C ASP A 104 -36.67 10.84 -18.77
N MET A 105 -36.79 11.21 -17.48
CA MET A 105 -36.31 12.50 -16.99
C MET A 105 -34.79 12.54 -16.91
N ASP A 106 -34.16 11.47 -16.45
CA ASP A 106 -32.70 11.32 -16.45
C ASP A 106 -32.18 11.32 -17.90
N SER A 107 -32.86 10.60 -18.81
CA SER A 107 -32.49 10.51 -20.22
C SER A 107 -32.61 11.87 -20.94
N GLN A 108 -33.70 12.61 -20.69
CA GLN A 108 -33.87 13.96 -21.21
C GLN A 108 -32.82 14.93 -20.65
N PHE A 109 -32.52 14.83 -19.35
CA PHE A 109 -31.48 15.66 -18.72
C PHE A 109 -30.09 15.40 -19.31
N ILE A 110 -29.76 14.14 -19.61
CA ILE A 110 -28.52 13.79 -20.32
C ILE A 110 -28.52 14.45 -21.71
N ALA A 111 -29.59 14.33 -22.49
CA ALA A 111 -29.66 14.98 -23.81
C ALA A 111 -29.43 16.50 -23.72
N ASP A 112 -30.12 17.19 -22.80
CA ASP A 112 -29.99 18.64 -22.61
C ASP A 112 -28.56 19.05 -22.18
N ALA A 113 -27.93 18.24 -21.33
CA ALA A 113 -26.56 18.43 -20.89
C ALA A 113 -25.57 18.36 -22.05
N PHE A 114 -25.74 17.39 -22.95
CA PHE A 114 -24.92 17.25 -24.15
C PHE A 114 -25.17 18.37 -25.16
N ALA A 115 -26.42 18.77 -25.39
CA ALA A 115 -26.73 19.91 -26.24
C ALA A 115 -26.05 21.20 -25.73
N SER A 116 -26.06 21.42 -24.42
CA SER A 116 -25.41 22.57 -23.77
C SER A 116 -23.89 22.52 -23.89
N LEU A 117 -23.27 21.36 -23.65
CA LEU A 117 -21.83 21.16 -23.80
C LEU A 117 -21.40 21.42 -25.25
N PHE A 118 -22.10 20.83 -26.22
CA PHE A 118 -21.74 20.93 -27.63
C PHE A 118 -21.87 22.35 -28.13
N THR A 119 -22.95 23.04 -27.77
CA THR A 119 -23.14 24.48 -28.06
C THR A 119 -22.03 25.33 -27.46
N THR A 120 -21.57 25.00 -26.25
CA THR A 120 -20.49 25.75 -25.59
C THR A 120 -19.17 25.53 -26.30
N LEU A 121 -18.77 24.27 -26.51
CA LEU A 121 -17.47 23.92 -27.07
C LEU A 121 -17.38 24.18 -28.59
N SER A 122 -18.50 24.23 -29.31
CA SER A 122 -18.50 24.58 -30.74
C SER A 122 -18.05 26.01 -31.01
N THR A 123 -18.10 26.89 -30.00
CA THR A 123 -17.62 28.29 -30.11
C THR A 123 -16.11 28.43 -29.91
N TRP A 124 -15.42 27.34 -29.57
CA TRP A 124 -13.99 27.36 -29.26
C TRP A 124 -13.14 27.15 -30.52
N GLU A 125 -11.90 27.64 -30.47
CA GLU A 125 -10.96 27.51 -31.59
C GLU A 125 -10.64 26.03 -31.89
N PRO A 126 -10.57 25.64 -33.18
CA PRO A 126 -10.45 24.24 -33.61
C PRO A 126 -9.02 23.72 -33.46
N ARG A 127 -8.52 23.62 -32.22
CA ARG A 127 -7.12 23.25 -31.94
C ARG A 127 -6.87 21.75 -31.95
N GLY A 128 -7.88 20.92 -31.66
CA GLY A 128 -7.74 19.46 -31.58
C GLY A 128 -6.80 18.99 -30.46
N ASP A 129 -6.57 19.82 -29.43
CA ASP A 129 -5.66 19.55 -28.31
C ASP A 129 -6.39 19.39 -26.97
N LEU A 130 -7.73 19.52 -26.97
CA LEU A 130 -8.55 19.39 -25.78
C LEU A 130 -8.87 17.91 -25.49
N VAL A 131 -8.63 17.50 -24.26
CA VAL A 131 -9.11 16.23 -23.71
C VAL A 131 -10.48 16.45 -23.08
N LEU A 132 -11.50 15.75 -23.59
CA LEU A 132 -12.85 15.74 -23.04
C LEU A 132 -13.08 14.41 -22.32
N ASP A 133 -13.27 14.47 -21.01
CA ASP A 133 -13.55 13.34 -20.15
C ASP A 133 -15.00 13.38 -19.67
N ILE A 134 -15.78 12.37 -19.99
CA ILE A 134 -17.23 12.35 -19.75
C ILE A 134 -17.56 11.31 -18.69
N SER A 135 -18.29 11.76 -17.67
CA SER A 135 -18.78 10.93 -16.57
C SER A 135 -20.27 11.19 -16.34
N VAL A 136 -21.10 10.15 -16.48
CA VAL A 136 -22.53 10.18 -16.15
C VAL A 136 -22.74 9.28 -14.94
N PHE A 137 -23.27 9.81 -13.84
CA PHE A 137 -23.49 9.05 -12.59
C PHE A 137 -24.54 9.71 -11.70
N SER A 138 -25.14 8.93 -10.81
CA SER A 138 -25.89 9.47 -9.66
C SER A 138 -24.96 9.54 -8.43
N PRO A 139 -25.03 10.59 -7.60
CA PRO A 139 -24.31 10.60 -6.32
C PRO A 139 -24.68 9.44 -5.38
N SER A 140 -25.82 8.76 -5.62
CA SER A 140 -26.26 7.56 -4.88
C SER A 140 -25.60 6.26 -5.36
N ASP A 141 -24.96 6.23 -6.54
CA ASP A 141 -24.42 4.99 -7.15
C ASP A 141 -23.37 4.31 -6.26
N ASN A 142 -22.61 5.08 -5.48
CA ASN A 142 -21.64 4.55 -4.50
C ASN A 142 -22.15 4.48 -3.05
N GLN A 143 -23.44 4.73 -2.81
CA GLN A 143 -24.00 4.75 -1.45
C GLN A 143 -24.59 3.39 -1.05
N HIS A 144 -25.00 2.55 -2.01
CA HIS A 144 -25.74 1.29 -1.75
C HIS A 144 -24.89 0.04 -2.03
N TRP A 145 -25.15 -0.66 -3.14
CA TRP A 145 -24.50 -1.93 -3.48
C TRP A 145 -23.07 -1.76 -4.01
N PHE A 146 -22.77 -0.67 -4.72
CA PHE A 146 -21.50 -0.48 -5.43
C PHE A 146 -20.62 0.57 -4.75
N LYS A 147 -20.39 0.41 -3.45
CA LYS A 147 -19.65 1.38 -2.65
C LYS A 147 -18.22 1.63 -3.13
N TYR A 148 -17.62 0.67 -3.82
CA TYR A 148 -16.31 0.80 -4.48
C TYR A 148 -16.28 1.80 -5.65
N LEU A 149 -17.44 2.27 -6.16
CA LEU A 149 -17.45 3.31 -7.18
C LEU A 149 -16.91 4.62 -6.62
N SER A 150 -15.97 5.23 -7.34
CA SER A 150 -15.36 6.51 -6.99
C SER A 150 -15.76 7.57 -8.00
N PHE A 151 -15.89 8.82 -7.58
CA PHE A 151 -16.21 9.95 -8.45
C PHE A 151 -15.16 11.05 -8.26
N CYS A 152 -13.88 10.64 -8.19
CA CYS A 152 -12.71 11.50 -8.00
C CYS A 152 -11.87 11.57 -9.28
N PRO A 153 -11.17 12.69 -9.54
CA PRO A 153 -10.26 12.80 -10.68
C PRO A 153 -8.99 11.96 -10.44
N ASP A 154 -8.36 11.53 -11.52
CA ASP A 154 -7.15 10.68 -11.48
C ASP A 154 -5.83 11.47 -11.59
N THR A 155 -5.85 12.80 -11.55
CA THR A 155 -4.63 13.59 -11.76
C THR A 155 -3.70 13.53 -10.55
N THR A 156 -2.52 12.94 -10.78
CA THR A 156 -1.39 12.90 -9.86
C THR A 156 -0.61 14.21 -9.94
N LEU A 157 -0.69 15.03 -8.89
CA LEU A 157 0.33 15.91 -8.31
C LEU A 157 -0.38 16.77 -7.26
N ASP A 158 -0.14 16.44 -5.99
CA ASP A 158 -0.57 17.13 -4.77
C ASP A 158 -2.06 17.12 -4.38
N GLU A 159 -2.25 16.74 -3.11
CA GLU A 159 -3.13 17.43 -2.16
C GLU A 159 -4.48 17.93 -2.68
N CYS A 160 -5.50 17.06 -2.68
CA CYS A 160 -6.83 17.55 -2.37
C CYS A 160 -6.87 17.94 -0.88
N SER A 161 -6.67 19.23 -0.58
CA SER A 161 -6.91 19.77 0.75
C SER A 161 -8.31 19.37 1.26
N PRO A 162 -8.46 18.89 2.51
CA PRO A 162 -9.75 18.60 3.11
C PRO A 162 -10.42 19.93 3.47
N GLY A 163 -11.26 20.46 2.59
CA GLY A 163 -11.79 21.80 2.82
C GLY A 163 -12.77 22.32 1.79
N ARG A 164 -13.87 21.59 1.57
CA ARG A 164 -15.25 22.10 1.45
C ARG A 164 -16.20 20.94 1.23
N GLY A 165 -17.23 20.86 2.07
CA GLY A 165 -18.02 19.67 2.30
C GLY A 165 -18.78 19.14 1.09
N HIS A 166 -18.55 17.87 0.80
CA HIS A 166 -19.57 16.85 0.96
C HIS A 166 -18.87 15.56 1.42
N GLU A 167 -19.42 14.98 2.48
CA GLU A 167 -19.06 13.73 3.12
C GLU A 167 -18.38 12.70 2.20
N ARG A 168 -17.07 12.49 2.36
CA ARG A 168 -16.50 11.14 2.28
C ARG A 168 -15.99 10.82 3.67
N GLY A 169 -16.92 10.40 4.52
CA GLY A 169 -16.54 9.56 5.62
C GLY A 169 -15.77 8.37 5.04
N THR A 170 -14.54 8.17 5.50
CA THR A 170 -13.97 6.84 5.67
C THR A 170 -14.77 6.12 6.77
N THR A 171 -16.08 6.00 6.57
CA THR A 171 -16.82 4.85 7.06
C THR A 171 -16.09 3.67 6.43
N ARG A 172 -15.37 2.91 7.26
CA ARG A 172 -15.11 1.48 6.99
C ARG A 172 -16.39 0.98 6.31
N MET A 173 -16.31 0.54 5.05
CA MET A 173 -17.48 0.08 4.30
C MET A 173 -17.99 -1.21 4.96
N HIS A 174 -18.70 -1.02 6.05
CA HIS A 174 -19.42 -2.00 6.84
C HIS A 174 -20.86 -1.54 6.79
N ASP A 175 -21.54 -2.05 5.77
CA ASP A 175 -22.95 -1.86 5.54
C ASP A 175 -23.53 -3.23 5.25
N PRO A 176 -23.82 -4.01 6.32
CA PRO A 176 -24.37 -5.33 6.16
C PRO A 176 -25.58 -5.31 5.24
N VAL A 177 -26.45 -4.28 5.29
CA VAL A 177 -27.68 -4.19 4.47
C VAL A 177 -27.41 -4.39 2.97
N TYR A 178 -26.27 -3.93 2.45
CA TYR A 178 -25.86 -4.07 1.05
C TYR A 178 -24.72 -5.08 0.83
N GLY A 179 -24.53 -5.97 1.79
CA GLY A 179 -23.55 -7.04 1.75
C GLY A 179 -22.13 -6.62 2.12
N TRP A 180 -21.88 -5.39 2.59
CA TRP A 180 -20.55 -4.92 2.92
C TRP A 180 -20.20 -5.22 4.39
N VAL A 181 -19.20 -6.05 4.63
CA VAL A 181 -18.71 -6.36 5.97
C VAL A 181 -17.19 -6.19 6.00
N ALA A 182 -16.71 -5.28 6.85
CA ALA A 182 -15.27 -5.02 7.02
C ALA A 182 -14.54 -4.69 5.70
N GLY A 183 -15.19 -3.93 4.80
CA GLY A 183 -14.61 -3.54 3.51
C GLY A 183 -14.69 -4.59 2.41
N GLN A 184 -15.25 -5.77 2.68
CA GLN A 184 -15.51 -6.82 1.68
C GLN A 184 -17.01 -6.99 1.45
N GLN A 185 -17.42 -7.18 0.20
CA GLN A 185 -18.82 -7.43 -0.14
C GLN A 185 -19.10 -8.94 -0.20
N PHE A 186 -19.91 -9.44 0.75
CA PHE A 186 -20.28 -10.84 0.93
C PHE A 186 -21.57 -11.25 0.19
N TRP A 187 -22.47 -10.30 -0.10
CA TRP A 187 -23.72 -10.58 -0.78
C TRP A 187 -23.74 -10.02 -2.20
N SER A 188 -24.29 -10.79 -3.13
CA SER A 188 -24.45 -10.38 -4.52
C SER A 188 -25.50 -9.26 -4.64
N PRO A 189 -25.22 -8.17 -5.35
CA PRO A 189 -26.23 -7.19 -5.73
C PRO A 189 -27.41 -7.85 -6.44
N ARG A 190 -28.61 -7.37 -6.14
CA ARG A 190 -29.82 -7.77 -6.87
C ARG A 190 -29.76 -7.22 -8.30
N CYS A 191 -30.41 -7.89 -9.25
CA CYS A 191 -30.47 -7.43 -10.64
C CYS A 191 -30.94 -5.97 -10.77
N PHE A 192 -31.91 -5.53 -9.96
CA PHE A 192 -32.41 -4.15 -9.98
C PHE A 192 -31.35 -3.11 -9.61
N ALA A 193 -30.47 -3.44 -8.65
CA ALA A 193 -29.38 -2.56 -8.27
C ALA A 193 -28.35 -2.48 -9.41
N ILE A 194 -28.04 -3.62 -10.03
CA ILE A 194 -27.14 -3.68 -11.19
C ILE A 194 -27.70 -2.86 -12.34
N GLU A 195 -28.96 -3.05 -12.73
CA GLU A 195 -29.60 -2.27 -13.79
C GLU A 195 -29.63 -0.78 -13.44
N LYS A 196 -29.98 -0.39 -12.21
CA LYS A 196 -30.04 1.04 -11.83
C LYS A 196 -28.67 1.73 -11.90
N THR A 197 -27.57 1.06 -11.60
CA THR A 197 -26.22 1.65 -11.60
C THR A 197 -25.50 1.48 -12.94
N PHE A 198 -25.75 0.38 -13.66
CA PHE A 198 -25.04 0.00 -14.87
C PHE A 198 -25.84 0.14 -16.16
N ASP A 199 -26.98 0.82 -16.11
CA ASP A 199 -27.84 1.01 -17.27
C ASP A 199 -27.17 1.72 -18.46
N GLU A 200 -27.78 1.54 -19.63
CA GLU A 200 -27.36 2.16 -20.88
C GLU A 200 -27.82 3.62 -21.01
N ILE A 201 -26.87 4.53 -21.21
CA ILE A 201 -27.07 5.93 -21.57
C ILE A 201 -27.71 5.98 -22.97
N MET A 202 -28.84 6.71 -23.05
CA MET A 202 -29.70 6.81 -24.23
C MET A 202 -30.39 5.47 -24.62
N GLY A 203 -30.54 4.54 -23.68
CA GLY A 203 -31.15 3.21 -23.89
C GLY A 203 -32.64 3.27 -24.25
N GLU A 204 -33.52 3.35 -23.25
CA GLU A 204 -34.99 3.39 -23.41
C GLU A 204 -35.60 4.80 -23.48
N GLY A 205 -34.78 5.85 -23.56
CA GLY A 205 -35.21 7.24 -23.72
C GLY A 205 -34.03 8.15 -24.06
N PRO A 206 -34.25 9.45 -24.37
CA PRO A 206 -35.53 10.15 -24.44
C PRO A 206 -36.22 10.01 -25.81
N PHE A 207 -35.72 9.15 -26.69
CA PHE A 207 -36.24 8.97 -28.04
C PHE A 207 -36.91 7.60 -28.16
N ASP A 208 -38.09 7.56 -28.79
CA ASP A 208 -38.87 6.33 -28.98
C ASP A 208 -38.17 5.31 -29.90
N ASP A 209 -37.34 5.79 -30.84
CA ASP A 209 -36.65 5.00 -31.88
C ASP A 209 -35.24 5.58 -32.20
N GLU A 210 -34.41 4.79 -32.91
CA GLU A 210 -33.04 5.20 -33.30
C GLU A 210 -33.01 6.36 -34.32
N GLU A 211 -34.04 6.51 -35.15
CA GLU A 211 -34.06 7.51 -36.23
C GLU A 211 -34.21 8.96 -35.70
N PRO A 212 -35.16 9.27 -34.78
CA PRO A 212 -35.20 10.57 -34.10
C PRO A 212 -33.93 10.87 -33.31
N GLU A 213 -33.35 9.88 -32.63
CA GLU A 213 -32.09 10.02 -31.89
C GLU A 213 -30.95 10.42 -32.84
N MET A 214 -30.83 9.74 -33.97
CA MET A 214 -29.83 10.07 -35.01
C MET A 214 -30.01 11.49 -35.53
N GLN A 215 -31.24 11.90 -35.84
CA GLN A 215 -31.54 13.26 -36.31
C GLN A 215 -31.18 14.31 -35.26
N TRP A 216 -31.44 14.03 -33.97
CA TRP A 216 -31.06 14.90 -32.87
C TRP A 216 -29.54 15.07 -32.77
N TRP A 217 -28.78 13.97 -32.78
CA TRP A 217 -27.31 14.03 -32.77
C TRP A 217 -26.76 14.79 -33.97
N GLN A 218 -27.31 14.57 -35.16
CA GLN A 218 -26.91 15.29 -36.38
C GLN A 218 -27.22 16.79 -36.29
N GLY A 219 -28.27 17.17 -35.57
CA GLY A 219 -28.63 18.57 -35.29
C GLY A 219 -27.68 19.28 -34.33
N LEU A 220 -26.88 18.56 -33.53
CA LEU A 220 -25.90 19.17 -32.64
C LEU A 220 -24.72 19.77 -33.42
N PRO A 221 -24.16 20.90 -32.94
CA PRO A 221 -23.04 21.56 -33.60
C PRO A 221 -21.77 20.71 -33.55
N LEU A 222 -20.90 20.92 -34.54
CA LEU A 222 -19.56 20.32 -34.57
C LEU A 222 -18.68 20.90 -33.46
N VAL A 223 -17.88 20.06 -32.82
CA VAL A 223 -16.97 20.44 -31.73
C VAL A 223 -15.52 20.15 -32.16
N PRO A 224 -14.90 21.03 -32.96
CA PRO A 224 -13.56 20.81 -33.53
C PRO A 224 -12.41 21.03 -32.52
N VAL A 225 -12.70 21.54 -31.32
CA VAL A 225 -11.68 21.76 -30.29
C VAL A 225 -11.21 20.46 -29.63
N VAL A 226 -12.06 19.43 -29.58
CA VAL A 226 -11.78 18.13 -28.94
C VAL A 226 -10.87 17.28 -29.82
N GLY A 227 -9.72 16.90 -29.26
CA GLY A 227 -8.79 15.95 -29.87
C GLY A 227 -8.87 14.56 -29.26
N VAL A 228 -9.09 14.49 -27.95
CA VAL A 228 -9.13 13.23 -27.20
C VAL A 228 -10.46 13.11 -26.46
N LEU A 229 -11.17 11.98 -26.64
CA LEU A 229 -12.39 11.67 -25.88
C LEU A 229 -12.13 10.53 -24.89
N LEU A 230 -12.43 10.75 -23.61
CA LEU A 230 -12.33 9.76 -22.54
C LEU A 230 -13.73 9.40 -22.02
N LEU A 231 -14.04 8.10 -22.03
CA LEU A 231 -15.28 7.53 -21.52
C LEU A 231 -14.92 6.44 -20.49
N ARG A 232 -14.95 6.80 -19.21
CA ARG A 232 -14.46 5.97 -18.10
C ARG A 232 -15.50 4.95 -17.63
N ARG A 233 -15.04 3.78 -17.22
CA ARG A 233 -15.88 2.79 -16.50
C ARG A 233 -16.18 3.20 -15.07
N GLN A 234 -15.41 4.15 -14.52
CA GLN A 234 -15.48 4.62 -13.14
C GLN A 234 -16.91 4.91 -12.62
N THR A 235 -17.84 5.31 -13.50
CA THR A 235 -19.24 5.62 -13.15
C THR A 235 -20.23 4.47 -13.33
N GLY A 236 -19.80 3.32 -13.85
CA GLY A 236 -20.64 2.15 -14.07
C GLY A 236 -21.58 2.22 -15.28
N ARG A 237 -21.72 3.35 -15.97
CA ARG A 237 -22.69 3.51 -17.07
C ARG A 237 -22.16 3.03 -18.42
N ARG A 238 -23.06 2.50 -19.26
CA ARG A 238 -22.74 2.07 -20.63
C ARG A 238 -23.29 3.06 -21.65
N TRP A 239 -22.64 3.22 -22.80
CA TRP A 239 -23.20 3.98 -23.92
C TRP A 239 -23.96 3.06 -24.89
N LYS A 240 -25.16 3.48 -25.30
CA LYS A 240 -25.84 2.87 -26.45
C LYS A 240 -24.95 2.97 -27.68
N PRO A 241 -24.71 1.87 -28.43
CA PRO A 241 -23.79 1.89 -29.56
C PRO A 241 -24.13 2.95 -30.61
N VAL A 242 -25.43 3.13 -30.88
CA VAL A 242 -25.92 4.14 -31.84
C VAL A 242 -25.66 5.56 -31.33
N ALA A 243 -25.94 5.83 -30.05
CA ALA A 243 -25.63 7.12 -29.43
C ALA A 243 -24.13 7.44 -29.52
N LEU A 244 -23.28 6.47 -29.15
CA LEU A 244 -21.83 6.61 -29.22
C LEU A 244 -21.36 6.89 -30.64
N ALA A 245 -21.81 6.09 -31.61
CA ALA A 245 -21.44 6.25 -33.01
C ALA A 245 -21.79 7.66 -33.53
N ASN A 246 -23.02 8.13 -33.24
CA ASN A 246 -23.49 9.44 -33.65
C ASN A 246 -22.73 10.58 -32.94
N MET A 247 -22.47 10.46 -31.64
CA MET A 247 -21.67 11.41 -30.87
C MET A 247 -20.27 11.58 -31.48
N LEU A 248 -19.59 10.49 -31.84
CA LEU A 248 -18.24 10.55 -32.41
C LEU A 248 -18.19 11.31 -33.74
N THR A 249 -19.27 11.31 -34.53
CA THR A 249 -19.35 12.09 -35.78
C THR A 249 -19.34 13.61 -35.58
N ARG A 250 -19.39 14.09 -34.33
CA ARG A 250 -19.42 15.49 -33.97
C ARG A 250 -18.07 16.05 -33.53
N PHE A 251 -17.04 15.22 -33.45
CA PHE A 251 -15.67 15.62 -33.12
C PHE A 251 -14.75 15.50 -34.35
N PRO A 252 -14.74 16.48 -35.27
CA PRO A 252 -14.06 16.35 -36.56
C PRO A 252 -12.53 16.30 -36.46
N ASN A 253 -11.96 16.79 -35.35
CA ASN A 253 -10.51 16.81 -35.10
C ASN A 253 -10.07 15.75 -34.08
N MET A 254 -10.96 14.82 -33.69
CA MET A 254 -10.63 13.77 -32.75
C MET A 254 -9.57 12.84 -33.34
N ASN A 255 -8.45 12.69 -32.64
CA ASN A 255 -7.35 11.80 -32.99
C ASN A 255 -7.26 10.59 -32.06
N GLU A 256 -7.90 10.64 -30.88
CA GLU A 256 -7.84 9.58 -29.89
C GLU A 256 -9.19 9.39 -29.18
N LEU A 257 -9.64 8.14 -29.09
CA LEU A 257 -10.81 7.73 -28.31
C LEU A 257 -10.36 6.68 -27.29
N ARG A 258 -10.55 6.96 -26.00
CA ARG A 258 -10.41 5.98 -24.92
C ARG A 258 -11.77 5.66 -24.35
N TYR A 259 -12.26 4.47 -24.68
CA TYR A 259 -13.50 3.95 -24.16
C TYR A 259 -13.22 2.73 -23.30
N GLU A 260 -13.62 2.78 -22.03
CA GLU A 260 -13.54 1.67 -21.08
C GLU A 260 -14.92 1.00 -20.97
N PRO A 261 -15.30 0.05 -21.86
CA PRO A 261 -16.58 -0.65 -21.75
C PRO A 261 -16.59 -1.59 -20.54
N TRP A 262 -17.76 -1.79 -19.96
CA TRP A 262 -17.99 -2.86 -18.97
C TRP A 262 -18.76 -4.04 -19.58
N ARG A 263 -18.48 -5.26 -19.10
CA ARG A 263 -19.13 -6.50 -19.55
C ARG A 263 -20.29 -6.86 -18.62
N ASP A 264 -21.40 -7.33 -19.21
CA ASP A 264 -22.61 -7.73 -18.49
C ASP A 264 -22.35 -8.67 -17.30
N TRP A 265 -23.15 -8.49 -16.24
CA TRP A 265 -23.30 -9.43 -15.12
C TRP A 265 -24.15 -10.66 -15.51
N THR A 266 -24.33 -10.96 -16.80
CA THR A 266 -25.18 -12.04 -17.31
C THR A 266 -24.46 -13.40 -17.26
N ALA A 267 -24.18 -13.82 -16.03
CA ALA A 267 -24.11 -15.23 -15.68
C ALA A 267 -25.06 -15.48 -14.49
N MET A 268 -26.33 -15.12 -14.66
CA MET A 268 -27.45 -15.71 -13.93
C MET A 268 -28.11 -16.69 -14.90
N PRO A 269 -27.91 -18.02 -14.78
CA PRO A 269 -28.40 -18.97 -15.77
C PRO A 269 -29.93 -19.11 -15.88
N ASN A 270 -30.73 -18.48 -15.01
CA ASN A 270 -32.12 -18.90 -14.82
C ASN A 270 -33.22 -17.83 -15.01
N LEU A 271 -32.96 -16.69 -15.68
CA LEU A 271 -34.01 -15.65 -15.84
C LEU A 271 -34.11 -14.97 -17.21
N THR A 272 -33.48 -15.52 -18.26
CA THR A 272 -33.62 -15.00 -19.63
C THR A 272 -34.54 -15.82 -20.54
N ASP A 273 -35.33 -16.74 -20.01
CA ASP A 273 -36.23 -17.55 -20.83
C ASP A 273 -37.51 -16.80 -21.30
N ASN A 274 -37.69 -15.52 -20.98
CA ASN A 274 -38.92 -14.79 -21.36
C ASN A 274 -38.78 -13.31 -21.76
N ARG A 275 -37.58 -12.81 -22.07
CA ARG A 275 -37.46 -11.61 -22.91
C ARG A 275 -36.71 -11.98 -24.19
N LYS A 276 -37.50 -12.19 -25.25
CA LYS A 276 -37.07 -11.98 -26.63
C LYS A 276 -36.65 -10.51 -26.78
N CYS A 277 -35.49 -10.13 -26.27
CA CYS A 277 -34.81 -8.91 -26.69
C CYS A 277 -33.80 -9.33 -27.74
N LEU A 278 -34.11 -8.96 -28.97
CA LEU A 278 -33.22 -8.92 -30.12
C LEU A 278 -31.97 -8.10 -29.74
N LEU A 279 -30.96 -8.75 -29.16
CA LEU A 279 -29.65 -8.15 -28.98
C LEU A 279 -28.85 -8.34 -30.27
N ASP A 280 -28.47 -7.22 -30.87
CA ASP A 280 -27.68 -7.07 -32.09
C ASP A 280 -26.48 -8.06 -32.13
N PRO A 281 -26.36 -8.90 -33.18
CA PRO A 281 -25.24 -9.81 -33.38
C PRO A 281 -23.84 -9.15 -33.35
N ARG A 282 -23.75 -7.82 -33.44
CA ARG A 282 -22.49 -7.06 -33.51
C ARG A 282 -21.76 -6.84 -32.18
N GLN A 283 -22.33 -7.20 -31.03
CA GLN A 283 -21.65 -7.02 -29.72
C GLN A 283 -20.78 -8.22 -29.28
N ARG A 284 -20.61 -9.25 -30.13
CA ARG A 284 -19.77 -10.44 -29.87
C ARG A 284 -18.32 -10.30 -30.33
N LEU A 285 -17.74 -9.10 -30.30
CA LEU A 285 -16.56 -8.83 -31.13
C LEU A 285 -15.29 -9.62 -30.77
N LEU A 286 -15.15 -10.19 -29.55
CA LEU A 286 -14.06 -11.13 -29.22
C LEU A 286 -14.43 -12.16 -28.11
N ALA A 287 -15.71 -12.54 -27.96
CA ALA A 287 -16.12 -13.60 -27.02
C ALA A 287 -15.87 -15.01 -27.60
N ASN A 288 -15.57 -16.03 -26.77
CA ASN A 288 -15.09 -17.39 -27.15
C ASN A 288 -15.84 -18.16 -28.25
N ASP A 289 -17.01 -17.69 -28.69
CA ASP A 289 -17.79 -18.36 -29.74
C ASP A 289 -17.63 -17.68 -31.11
N ALA A 290 -16.89 -16.57 -31.19
CA ALA A 290 -16.59 -15.90 -32.45
C ALA A 290 -15.70 -16.81 -33.31
N ASP A 291 -16.23 -17.23 -34.45
CA ASP A 291 -15.48 -17.94 -35.48
C ASP A 291 -14.28 -17.05 -35.88
N THR A 292 -13.16 -17.67 -36.23
CA THR A 292 -12.01 -16.98 -36.82
C THR A 292 -12.46 -16.11 -38.01
N SER A 293 -13.53 -16.53 -38.72
CA SER A 293 -14.19 -15.75 -39.77
C SER A 293 -14.76 -14.41 -39.29
N ASP A 294 -15.41 -14.35 -38.12
CA ASP A 294 -16.05 -13.15 -37.59
C ASP A 294 -15.01 -12.12 -37.14
N ILE A 295 -13.95 -12.58 -36.46
CA ILE A 295 -12.81 -11.72 -36.07
C ILE A 295 -12.15 -11.13 -37.33
N ASN A 296 -11.98 -11.93 -38.38
CA ASN A 296 -11.44 -11.45 -39.65
C ASN A 296 -12.38 -10.44 -40.35
N ASN A 297 -13.70 -10.57 -40.22
CA ASN A 297 -14.64 -9.58 -40.75
C ASN A 297 -14.59 -8.27 -39.97
N MET A 298 -14.58 -8.33 -38.64
CA MET A 298 -14.36 -7.16 -37.77
C MET A 298 -13.08 -6.43 -38.14
N LEU A 299 -11.96 -7.14 -38.25
CA LEU A 299 -10.67 -6.52 -38.59
C LEU A 299 -10.69 -5.85 -39.97
N ARG A 300 -11.54 -6.32 -40.89
CA ARG A 300 -11.76 -5.67 -42.19
C ARG A 300 -12.60 -4.39 -42.06
N ASP A 301 -13.65 -4.41 -41.26
CA ASP A 301 -14.49 -3.24 -41.01
C ASP A 301 -13.72 -2.15 -40.26
N ALA A 302 -12.87 -2.55 -39.31
CA ALA A 302 -11.92 -1.67 -38.62
C ALA A 302 -10.95 -1.00 -39.61
N ALA A 303 -10.41 -1.74 -40.58
CA ALA A 303 -9.58 -1.15 -41.64
C ALA A 303 -10.38 -0.16 -42.50
N ALA A 304 -11.65 -0.44 -42.80
CA ALA A 304 -12.52 0.48 -43.53
C ALA A 304 -12.81 1.78 -42.75
N ALA A 305 -12.91 1.69 -41.42
CA ALA A 305 -13.01 2.85 -40.53
C ALA A 305 -11.68 3.64 -40.50
N ALA A 306 -10.55 2.93 -40.35
CA ALA A 306 -9.21 3.52 -40.35
C ALA A 306 -8.91 4.30 -41.63
N LEU A 307 -9.36 3.83 -42.79
CA LEU A 307 -9.23 4.56 -44.07
C LEU A 307 -9.89 5.94 -44.07
N LYS A 308 -10.86 6.19 -43.18
CA LYS A 308 -11.54 7.49 -43.03
C LYS A 308 -10.85 8.38 -41.99
N MET A 309 -9.77 7.93 -41.35
CA MET A 309 -9.06 8.61 -40.27
C MET A 309 -7.67 9.06 -40.75
N PRO A 310 -7.53 10.23 -41.41
CA PRO A 310 -6.30 10.62 -42.11
C PRO A 310 -5.06 10.82 -41.22
N GLN A 311 -5.25 10.99 -39.91
CA GLN A 311 -4.18 11.22 -38.92
C GLN A 311 -3.92 9.99 -38.01
N LEU A 312 -4.38 8.80 -38.40
CA LEU A 312 -4.27 7.61 -37.56
C LEU A 312 -2.80 7.15 -37.41
N ASP A 313 -2.28 7.23 -36.18
CA ASP A 313 -0.93 6.76 -35.81
C ASP A 313 -0.94 5.33 -35.25
N THR A 314 -1.96 4.96 -34.47
CA THR A 314 -2.08 3.64 -33.84
C THR A 314 -3.56 3.26 -33.70
N MET A 315 -3.89 1.99 -33.97
CA MET A 315 -5.22 1.43 -33.69
C MET A 315 -5.05 0.11 -32.95
N GLU A 316 -5.63 0.02 -31.76
CA GLU A 316 -5.64 -1.20 -30.94
C GLU A 316 -7.05 -1.74 -30.80
N LEU A 317 -7.22 -3.03 -31.08
CA LEU A 317 -8.44 -3.79 -30.87
C LEU A 317 -8.08 -4.96 -29.96
N TRP A 318 -8.67 -5.03 -28.79
CA TRP A 318 -8.31 -6.06 -27.82
C TRP A 318 -9.53 -6.56 -27.06
N ASP A 319 -9.38 -7.74 -26.48
CA ASP A 319 -10.33 -8.29 -25.52
C ASP A 319 -9.64 -9.28 -24.57
N GLY A 320 -10.26 -9.49 -23.42
CA GLY A 320 -9.73 -10.31 -22.35
C GLY A 320 -10.81 -10.87 -21.44
N ARG A 321 -10.64 -12.10 -21.00
CA ARG A 321 -11.44 -12.76 -19.96
C ARG A 321 -10.59 -13.87 -19.34
N ARG A 322 -11.08 -14.49 -18.28
CA ARG A 322 -10.38 -15.61 -17.64
C ARG A 322 -9.96 -16.66 -18.69
N GLY A 323 -8.67 -16.94 -18.77
CA GLY A 323 -8.06 -17.89 -19.71
C GLY A 323 -7.95 -17.45 -21.16
N VAL A 324 -8.57 -16.33 -21.58
CA VAL A 324 -8.60 -15.92 -22.99
C VAL A 324 -8.33 -14.43 -23.16
N THR A 325 -7.31 -14.07 -23.94
CA THR A 325 -7.09 -12.68 -24.36
C THR A 325 -6.56 -12.59 -25.78
N MET A 326 -6.84 -11.48 -26.45
CA MET A 326 -6.40 -11.18 -27.81
C MET A 326 -6.19 -9.67 -27.97
N LEU A 327 -5.17 -9.27 -28.71
CA LEU A 327 -4.86 -7.91 -29.14
C LEU A 327 -4.48 -7.95 -30.61
N PHE A 328 -5.08 -7.07 -31.40
CA PHE A 328 -4.63 -6.65 -32.72
C PHE A 328 -4.23 -5.17 -32.63
N ARG A 329 -2.99 -4.84 -32.98
CA ARG A 329 -2.48 -3.47 -33.01
C ARG A 329 -1.96 -3.15 -34.41
N TYR A 330 -2.48 -2.10 -35.04
CA TYR A 330 -1.84 -1.43 -36.16
C TYR A 330 -1.04 -0.24 -35.63
N GLN A 331 0.22 -0.10 -36.03
CA GLN A 331 1.07 1.01 -35.61
C GLN A 331 1.92 1.53 -36.77
N ARG A 332 1.96 2.85 -36.91
CA ARG A 332 2.78 3.56 -37.89
C ARG A 332 4.14 3.91 -37.30
N SER A 333 5.25 3.51 -37.93
CA SER A 333 6.59 3.98 -37.56
C SER A 333 6.78 5.42 -38.01
N ARG A 334 7.22 6.30 -37.10
CA ARG A 334 7.49 7.71 -37.42
C ARG A 334 8.80 7.88 -38.21
N ASP A 335 9.71 6.92 -38.13
CA ASP A 335 11.06 7.02 -38.68
C ASP A 335 11.29 6.16 -39.95
N ASP A 336 10.62 5.02 -40.10
CA ASP A 336 11.00 4.00 -41.11
C ASP A 336 10.03 3.80 -42.30
N ARG A 337 8.97 4.63 -42.46
CA ARG A 337 7.91 4.45 -43.49
C ARG A 337 7.33 3.01 -43.55
N LEU A 338 7.34 2.32 -42.41
CA LEU A 338 6.83 0.96 -42.24
C LEU A 338 5.69 0.98 -41.23
N ALA A 339 4.66 0.18 -41.50
CA ALA A 339 3.57 -0.07 -40.57
C ALA A 339 3.67 -1.50 -40.04
N THR A 340 3.33 -1.69 -38.77
CA THR A 340 3.39 -3.01 -38.11
C THR A 340 2.00 -3.39 -37.63
N SER A 341 1.58 -4.62 -37.97
CA SER A 341 0.41 -5.28 -37.38
C SER A 341 0.87 -6.30 -36.35
N THR A 342 0.59 -6.05 -35.08
CA THR A 342 0.91 -6.96 -33.98
C THR A 342 -0.33 -7.73 -33.55
N VAL A 343 -0.23 -9.04 -33.42
CA VAL A 343 -1.27 -9.93 -32.90
C VAL A 343 -0.74 -10.62 -31.64
N ARG A 344 -1.36 -10.39 -30.48
CA ARG A 344 -0.96 -11.05 -29.22
C ARG A 344 -2.15 -11.72 -28.57
N GLY A 345 -1.99 -12.88 -27.95
CA GLY A 345 -3.12 -13.52 -27.26
C GLY A 345 -2.80 -14.86 -26.63
N THR A 346 -3.80 -15.53 -26.06
CA THR A 346 -3.66 -16.90 -25.52
C THR A 346 -3.93 -17.99 -26.56
N ARG A 347 -4.36 -17.60 -27.77
CA ARG A 347 -4.54 -18.49 -28.92
C ARG A 347 -3.96 -17.85 -30.18
N GLU A 348 -3.53 -18.66 -31.13
CA GLU A 348 -3.08 -18.18 -32.43
C GLU A 348 -4.27 -17.70 -33.27
N LEU A 349 -4.14 -16.55 -33.95
CA LEU A 349 -5.14 -16.01 -34.85
C LEU A 349 -4.58 -15.94 -36.27
N ALA A 350 -5.07 -16.81 -37.15
CA ALA A 350 -4.74 -16.78 -38.56
C ALA A 350 -5.48 -15.63 -39.26
N LEU A 351 -4.75 -14.59 -39.67
CA LEU A 351 -5.28 -13.48 -40.45
C LEU A 351 -5.50 -13.92 -41.91
N ARG A 352 -6.73 -13.79 -42.41
CA ARG A 352 -7.06 -14.05 -43.82
C ARG A 352 -6.41 -13.03 -44.73
N THR A 353 -6.07 -13.43 -45.95
CA THR A 353 -5.48 -12.56 -46.98
C THR A 353 -6.29 -11.28 -47.21
N THR A 354 -7.62 -11.35 -47.13
CA THR A 354 -8.51 -10.19 -47.27
C THR A 354 -8.31 -9.12 -46.18
N VAL A 355 -7.96 -9.54 -44.96
CA VAL A 355 -7.69 -8.61 -43.85
C VAL A 355 -6.33 -7.96 -44.04
N MET A 356 -5.33 -8.76 -44.41
CA MET A 356 -4.00 -8.27 -44.76
C MET A 356 -4.04 -7.24 -45.90
N GLN A 357 -4.83 -7.50 -46.94
CA GLN A 357 -5.04 -6.55 -48.03
C GLN A 357 -5.69 -5.24 -47.55
N ALA A 358 -6.74 -5.32 -46.71
CA ALA A 358 -7.42 -4.13 -46.20
C ALA A 358 -6.47 -3.25 -45.34
N TRP A 359 -5.65 -3.85 -44.49
CA TRP A 359 -4.67 -3.12 -43.68
C TRP A 359 -3.45 -2.61 -44.47
N ASN A 360 -3.06 -3.29 -45.55
CA ASN A 360 -2.10 -2.74 -46.50
C ASN A 360 -2.66 -1.48 -47.20
N MET A 361 -3.95 -1.45 -47.56
CA MET A 361 -4.57 -0.24 -48.11
C MET A 361 -4.56 0.93 -47.11
N VAL A 362 -4.75 0.64 -45.82
CA VAL A 362 -4.59 1.64 -44.74
C VAL A 362 -3.15 2.16 -44.72
N ALA A 363 -2.16 1.27 -44.70
CA ALA A 363 -0.75 1.65 -44.70
C ALA A 363 -0.37 2.51 -45.93
N ASP A 364 -0.79 2.11 -47.13
CA ASP A 364 -0.55 2.83 -48.37
C ASP A 364 -1.14 4.25 -48.33
N ARG A 365 -2.36 4.41 -47.79
CA ARG A 365 -2.99 5.73 -47.61
C ARG A 365 -2.19 6.63 -46.67
N HIS A 366 -1.50 6.04 -45.69
CA HIS A 366 -0.67 6.76 -44.72
C HIS A 366 0.83 6.79 -45.10
N CYS A 367 1.17 6.56 -46.37
CA CYS A 367 2.52 6.61 -46.95
C CYS A 367 3.53 5.64 -46.32
N CYS A 368 3.05 4.55 -45.71
CA CYS A 368 3.86 3.49 -45.13
C CYS A 368 3.69 2.25 -46.00
N GLY A 369 4.76 1.62 -46.47
CA GLY A 369 4.67 0.51 -47.44
C GLY A 369 4.05 -0.79 -46.88
N ARG A 370 4.73 -1.93 -47.07
CA ARG A 370 4.23 -3.24 -46.59
C ARG A 370 4.05 -3.27 -45.08
N VAL A 371 2.96 -3.90 -44.62
CA VAL A 371 2.71 -4.18 -43.21
C VAL A 371 3.47 -5.43 -42.75
N ALA A 372 4.31 -5.32 -41.72
CA ALA A 372 4.94 -6.46 -41.06
C ALA A 372 4.01 -7.05 -39.99
N VAL A 373 3.82 -8.38 -39.97
CA VAL A 373 2.99 -9.05 -38.96
C VAL A 373 3.87 -9.66 -37.88
N GLN A 374 3.59 -9.34 -36.61
CA GLN A 374 4.24 -9.94 -35.45
C GLN A 374 3.21 -10.69 -34.61
N THR A 375 3.51 -11.92 -34.19
CA THR A 375 2.61 -12.74 -33.37
C THR A 375 3.28 -13.19 -32.08
N SER A 376 2.59 -13.10 -30.94
CA SER A 376 3.09 -13.59 -29.64
C SER A 376 1.98 -14.25 -28.80
N LEU A 377 2.32 -15.31 -28.07
CA LEU A 377 1.38 -16.06 -27.24
C LEU A 377 1.64 -15.89 -25.74
N PHE A 378 0.58 -15.92 -24.94
CA PHE A 378 0.61 -15.88 -23.47
C PHE A 378 0.08 -17.19 -22.86
N ASP A 379 0.55 -17.54 -21.66
CA ASP A 379 -0.02 -18.63 -20.87
C ASP A 379 -1.45 -18.26 -20.40
N PRO A 380 -2.48 -19.04 -20.78
CA PRO A 380 -3.87 -18.83 -20.32
C PRO A 380 -4.02 -18.72 -18.80
N ASN A 381 -3.17 -19.40 -18.03
CA ASN A 381 -3.28 -19.47 -16.56
C ASN A 381 -2.96 -18.14 -15.86
N VAL A 382 -2.22 -17.25 -16.54
CA VAL A 382 -1.86 -15.93 -16.03
C VAL A 382 -3.05 -14.97 -16.11
N ILE A 383 -4.02 -15.25 -16.98
CA ILE A 383 -5.21 -14.42 -17.20
C ILE A 383 -6.35 -14.89 -16.30
N ARG A 384 -6.36 -14.50 -15.03
CA ARG A 384 -7.42 -14.94 -14.09
C ARG A 384 -8.68 -14.08 -14.23
N CYS A 385 -8.53 -12.82 -14.62
CA CYS A 385 -9.63 -11.87 -14.82
C CYS A 385 -9.39 -10.93 -16.03
N HIS A 386 -10.37 -10.07 -16.32
CA HIS A 386 -10.24 -9.04 -17.37
C HIS A 386 -9.11 -8.03 -17.05
N GLY A 387 -8.90 -7.72 -15.77
CA GLY A 387 -7.80 -6.84 -15.31
C GLY A 387 -6.42 -7.43 -15.57
N ASP A 388 -6.23 -8.73 -15.31
CA ASP A 388 -4.99 -9.45 -15.65
C ASP A 388 -4.74 -9.40 -17.17
N ALA A 389 -5.78 -9.54 -18.00
CA ALA A 389 -5.65 -9.47 -19.46
C ALA A 389 -5.08 -8.12 -19.93
N ILE A 390 -5.63 -7.01 -19.43
CA ILE A 390 -5.16 -5.66 -19.77
C ILE A 390 -3.70 -5.46 -19.40
N ARG A 391 -3.30 -5.94 -18.21
CA ARG A 391 -1.91 -5.86 -17.74
C ARG A 391 -0.95 -6.65 -18.62
N GLN A 392 -1.36 -7.85 -19.06
CA GLN A 392 -0.51 -8.75 -19.84
C GLN A 392 -0.43 -8.34 -21.32
N LEU A 393 -1.47 -7.72 -21.88
CA LEU A 393 -1.48 -7.30 -23.28
C LEU A 393 -0.49 -6.16 -23.60
N ALA A 394 0.03 -5.46 -22.59
CA ALA A 394 0.99 -4.35 -22.74
C ALA A 394 0.53 -3.33 -23.82
N LEU A 395 -0.70 -2.84 -23.65
CA LEU A 395 -1.36 -1.88 -24.53
C LEU A 395 -0.54 -0.58 -24.63
N PHE A 396 -0.55 0.09 -25.79
CA PHE A 396 0.40 1.17 -26.10
C PHE A 396 0.13 2.44 -25.28
N THR A 397 -1.10 2.61 -24.83
CA THR A 397 -1.53 3.66 -23.90
C THR A 397 -2.08 3.03 -22.61
N GLU A 398 -2.18 3.81 -21.53
CA GLU A 398 -3.06 3.44 -20.41
C GLU A 398 -4.49 3.33 -20.94
N VAL A 399 -4.88 2.13 -21.36
CA VAL A 399 -6.22 1.83 -21.87
C VAL A 399 -7.23 1.77 -20.73
N ILE A 400 -6.77 1.41 -19.52
CA ILE A 400 -7.57 1.40 -18.30
C ILE A 400 -6.80 2.16 -17.22
N ARG A 401 -7.46 3.14 -16.59
CA ARG A 401 -6.88 3.90 -15.48
C ARG A 401 -6.66 3.03 -14.22
N PRO A 402 -5.71 3.37 -13.33
CA PRO A 402 -5.46 2.62 -12.10
C PRO A 402 -6.69 2.43 -11.22
N VAL A 403 -7.57 3.43 -11.12
CA VAL A 403 -8.83 3.34 -10.37
C VAL A 403 -9.77 2.30 -11.00
N THR A 404 -9.93 2.32 -12.32
CA THR A 404 -10.74 1.35 -13.04
C THR A 404 -10.15 -0.04 -12.89
N LEU A 405 -8.83 -0.21 -12.96
CA LEU A 405 -8.15 -1.49 -12.78
C LEU A 405 -8.37 -2.06 -11.37
N ARG A 406 -8.31 -1.22 -10.32
CA ARG A 406 -8.66 -1.62 -8.94
C ARG A 406 -10.11 -2.09 -8.87
N GLN A 407 -11.06 -1.34 -9.43
CA GLN A 407 -12.46 -1.74 -9.48
C GLN A 407 -12.69 -3.08 -10.20
N ILE A 408 -11.94 -3.38 -11.28
CA ILE A 408 -12.04 -4.69 -11.96
C ILE A 408 -11.58 -5.84 -11.05
N HIS A 409 -10.50 -5.64 -10.28
CA HIS A 409 -9.97 -6.65 -9.37
C HIS A 409 -10.89 -6.87 -8.17
N ASP A 410 -11.47 -5.80 -7.63
CA ASP A 410 -12.41 -5.87 -6.51
C ASP A 410 -13.64 -6.68 -6.91
N GLU A 411 -14.21 -6.42 -8.10
CA GLU A 411 -15.38 -7.16 -8.60
C GLU A 411 -15.07 -8.63 -8.98
N HIS A 412 -13.86 -8.94 -9.45
CA HIS A 412 -13.46 -10.33 -9.70
C HIS A 412 -13.38 -11.13 -8.39
N SER A 413 -12.89 -10.50 -7.32
CA SER A 413 -12.84 -11.11 -5.99
C SER A 413 -14.24 -11.53 -5.53
N LEU A 414 -15.29 -10.78 -5.89
CA LEU A 414 -16.70 -11.12 -5.62
C LEU A 414 -17.19 -12.39 -6.33
N LYS A 415 -16.77 -12.62 -7.58
CA LYS A 415 -17.20 -13.77 -8.39
C LYS A 415 -16.57 -15.10 -7.93
N VAL A 416 -15.37 -15.06 -7.35
CA VAL A 416 -14.67 -16.26 -6.84
C VAL A 416 -15.36 -16.82 -5.59
N PHE A 417 -15.88 -15.96 -4.71
CA PHE A 417 -16.65 -16.39 -3.53
C PHE A 417 -17.97 -17.10 -3.88
N GLN A 418 -18.58 -16.79 -5.03
CA GLN A 418 -19.85 -17.40 -5.48
C GLN A 418 -19.68 -18.80 -6.10
N GLY A 419 -18.47 -19.18 -6.52
CA GLY A 419 -18.18 -20.50 -7.12
C GLY A 419 -17.96 -21.62 -6.10
N SER A 420 -17.95 -21.32 -4.81
CA SER A 420 -17.76 -22.27 -3.72
C SER A 420 -19.11 -22.60 -3.09
N SER A 421 -19.93 -23.38 -3.81
CA SER A 421 -21.26 -23.78 -3.36
C SER A 421 -21.21 -24.81 -2.23
N HIS A 422 -21.20 -24.33 -0.98
CA HIS A 422 -21.81 -25.04 0.16
C HIS A 422 -22.33 -24.01 1.16
N LEU A 423 -23.57 -23.57 0.96
CA LEU A 423 -24.36 -22.82 1.95
C LEU A 423 -25.46 -23.74 2.50
N PRO A 424 -25.62 -23.87 3.83
CA PRO A 424 -26.72 -24.61 4.42
C PRO A 424 -28.04 -23.91 4.13
N SER A 425 -28.99 -24.67 3.59
CA SER A 425 -30.38 -24.27 3.44
C SER A 425 -31.03 -24.16 4.83
N ASN A 426 -31.24 -22.94 5.32
CA ASN A 426 -32.29 -22.58 6.27
C ASN A 426 -32.14 -21.10 6.63
N LEU A 427 -32.82 -20.21 5.90
CA LEU A 427 -33.19 -18.87 6.35
C LEU A 427 -34.15 -18.25 5.30
N ALA A 428 -35.35 -18.81 5.21
CA ALA A 428 -36.49 -18.12 4.62
C ALA A 428 -37.73 -18.43 5.47
N HIS A 429 -38.41 -17.37 5.90
CA HIS A 429 -39.67 -17.31 6.66
C HIS A 429 -39.57 -17.39 8.20
N ALA A 430 -39.70 -16.23 8.83
CA ALA A 430 -40.30 -16.10 10.15
C ALA A 430 -41.40 -15.02 10.12
N ARG A 431 -42.62 -15.44 10.45
CA ARG A 431 -43.66 -14.62 11.09
C ARG A 431 -44.11 -15.35 12.37
N PRO A 432 -44.62 -14.63 13.38
CA PRO A 432 -44.40 -14.98 14.78
C PRO A 432 -45.63 -15.63 15.40
N GLU A 433 -45.48 -16.79 16.03
CA GLU A 433 -46.46 -17.32 17.00
C GLU A 433 -45.75 -18.11 18.12
N THR A 434 -46.46 -18.24 19.25
CA THR A 434 -45.98 -18.33 20.64
C THR A 434 -45.68 -19.73 21.21
N ARG A 435 -44.58 -19.82 22.01
CA ARG A 435 -44.23 -20.78 23.12
C ARG A 435 -44.02 -22.29 22.82
N PRO A 436 -43.30 -23.06 23.68
CA PRO A 436 -42.28 -22.73 24.70
C PRO A 436 -40.97 -23.59 24.66
N GLN A 437 -39.88 -23.00 25.17
CA GLN A 437 -38.68 -23.60 25.79
C GLN A 437 -38.14 -24.95 25.29
N GLU A 438 -37.13 -24.88 24.42
CA GLU A 438 -35.94 -25.75 24.53
C GLU A 438 -34.70 -24.83 24.56
N GLN A 439 -33.77 -25.11 25.49
CA GLN A 439 -32.56 -24.32 25.68
C GLN A 439 -31.70 -24.33 24.41
N PRO A 440 -31.23 -23.17 23.91
CA PRO A 440 -30.33 -23.14 22.77
C PRO A 440 -28.91 -23.51 23.22
N THR A 441 -28.33 -24.52 22.57
CA THR A 441 -26.88 -24.65 22.45
C THR A 441 -26.33 -23.41 21.73
N PRO A 442 -25.20 -22.83 22.18
CA PRO A 442 -24.70 -21.57 21.63
C PRO A 442 -24.19 -21.76 20.18
N PRO A 443 -24.28 -20.70 19.34
CA PRO A 443 -23.86 -20.75 17.95
C PRO A 443 -22.33 -20.80 17.84
N ASN A 444 -21.84 -21.65 16.92
CA ASN A 444 -20.43 -21.87 16.59
C ASN A 444 -19.59 -20.59 16.61
N MET A 445 -18.65 -20.54 17.56
CA MET A 445 -17.53 -19.61 17.60
C MET A 445 -16.71 -19.70 16.31
N ALA A 446 -16.16 -18.58 15.86
CA ALA A 446 -15.02 -18.58 14.94
C ALA A 446 -13.93 -19.52 15.51
N PRO A 447 -13.18 -20.27 14.68
CA PRO A 447 -12.23 -21.23 15.22
C PRO A 447 -11.17 -20.47 16.03
N ALA A 448 -11.17 -20.68 17.34
CA ALA A 448 -10.08 -20.28 18.22
C ALA A 448 -8.76 -20.82 17.68
N PHE A 449 -7.63 -20.22 18.07
CA PHE A 449 -6.32 -20.83 17.85
C PHE A 449 -6.35 -22.26 18.43
N SER A 450 -6.43 -23.26 17.56
CA SER A 450 -6.26 -24.68 17.90
C SER A 450 -4.81 -24.92 18.36
N ASP A 451 -4.47 -26.12 18.84
CA ASP A 451 -3.07 -26.47 19.15
C ASP A 451 -2.14 -26.21 17.94
N LEU A 452 -1.47 -25.06 17.96
CA LEU A 452 -0.56 -24.62 16.92
C LEU A 452 0.75 -25.41 16.95
N SER A 453 1.11 -25.95 18.12
CA SER A 453 2.39 -26.60 18.42
C SER A 453 3.58 -25.80 17.87
N LEU A 454 3.55 -24.48 18.07
CA LEU A 454 4.63 -23.57 17.72
C LEU A 454 5.43 -23.23 18.98
N SER A 455 6.75 -23.23 18.88
CA SER A 455 7.61 -23.01 20.04
C SER A 455 8.89 -22.25 19.68
N ILE A 456 9.26 -21.31 20.53
CA ILE A 456 10.55 -20.65 20.53
C ILE A 456 11.53 -21.54 21.29
N LEU A 457 12.50 -22.12 20.57
CA LEU A 457 13.47 -23.06 21.13
C LEU A 457 14.70 -22.37 21.71
N GLY A 458 15.08 -21.22 21.17
CA GLY A 458 16.24 -20.45 21.61
C GLY A 458 16.11 -18.98 21.24
N LEU A 459 16.73 -18.12 22.05
CA LEU A 459 16.83 -16.68 21.85
C LEU A 459 18.29 -16.25 22.01
N GLY A 460 18.65 -15.17 21.32
CA GLY A 460 19.98 -14.59 21.42
C GLY A 460 19.95 -13.10 21.17
N THR A 461 20.63 -12.35 22.03
CA THR A 461 20.76 -10.91 21.92
C THR A 461 22.23 -10.50 21.86
N GLN A 462 22.54 -9.51 21.04
CA GLN A 462 23.86 -8.91 20.93
C GLN A 462 23.73 -7.40 20.78
N TYR A 463 24.06 -6.69 21.87
CA TYR A 463 24.32 -5.26 21.84
C TYR A 463 25.77 -5.00 21.41
N PRO A 464 26.05 -3.87 20.74
CA PRO A 464 27.41 -3.41 20.52
C PRO A 464 28.05 -2.91 21.84
N PRO A 465 29.39 -2.74 21.88
CA PRO A 465 30.11 -2.57 23.14
C PRO A 465 30.03 -1.18 23.77
N PHE A 466 29.60 -0.13 23.05
CA PHE A 466 29.61 1.24 23.56
C PHE A 466 28.26 1.63 24.19
N GLY A 467 28.32 2.27 25.36
CA GLY A 467 27.16 2.87 26.04
C GLY A 467 27.17 4.39 25.96
N LEU A 468 26.28 4.97 25.15
CA LEU A 468 26.12 6.41 25.01
C LEU A 468 25.31 6.98 26.18
N GLN A 469 26.00 7.72 27.03
CA GLN A 469 25.40 8.50 28.11
C GLN A 469 24.68 9.75 27.56
N PRO A 470 23.77 10.39 28.30
CA PRO A 470 23.02 11.57 27.82
C PRO A 470 23.91 12.74 27.34
N ASN A 471 25.11 12.90 27.89
CA ASN A 471 26.08 13.92 27.45
C ASN A 471 26.65 13.67 26.04
N SER A 472 26.47 12.48 25.46
CA SER A 472 26.98 12.11 24.13
C SER A 472 26.34 12.95 23.02
N VAL A 473 25.01 13.12 23.08
CA VAL A 473 24.27 13.98 22.12
C VAL A 473 24.68 15.43 22.29
N GLU A 474 24.86 15.90 23.54
CA GLU A 474 25.32 17.25 23.85
C GLU A 474 26.73 17.52 23.29
N THR A 475 27.61 16.51 23.34
CA THR A 475 28.97 16.61 22.80
C THR A 475 28.95 16.81 21.29
N LEU A 476 28.16 16.03 20.55
CA LEU A 476 28.02 16.18 19.10
C LEU A 476 27.29 17.47 18.73
N ALA A 477 26.23 17.83 19.45
CA ALA A 477 25.47 19.05 19.22
C ALA A 477 26.36 20.31 19.31
N LYS A 478 27.13 20.45 20.40
CA LYS A 478 28.05 21.57 20.61
C LYS A 478 29.22 21.61 19.62
N ARG A 479 29.62 20.46 19.10
CA ARG A 479 30.74 20.35 18.16
C ARG A 479 30.36 20.90 16.78
N PHE A 480 29.15 20.61 16.31
CA PHE A 480 28.75 20.86 14.92
C PHE A 480 27.75 21.99 14.74
N TYR A 481 27.01 22.38 15.78
CA TYR A 481 25.89 23.32 15.64
C TYR A 481 25.98 24.47 16.65
N PRO A 482 25.56 25.69 16.26
CA PRO A 482 25.40 26.78 17.21
C PRO A 482 24.25 26.49 18.18
N ASP A 483 24.24 27.19 19.31
CA ASP A 483 23.11 27.15 20.24
C ASP A 483 21.83 27.68 19.57
N SER A 484 20.74 26.92 19.70
CA SER A 484 19.41 27.32 19.26
C SER A 484 18.34 26.87 20.27
N PRO A 485 17.17 27.54 20.34
CA PRO A 485 16.09 27.13 21.24
C PRO A 485 15.63 25.68 21.02
N ALA A 486 15.60 25.24 19.77
CA ALA A 486 15.22 23.87 19.40
C ALA A 486 16.25 22.85 19.89
N MET A 487 17.54 23.12 19.65
CA MET A 487 18.64 22.26 20.10
C MET A 487 18.66 22.15 21.63
N GLN A 488 18.53 23.28 22.34
CA GLN A 488 18.46 23.30 23.80
C GLN A 488 17.25 22.53 24.33
N LYS A 489 16.12 22.57 23.62
CA LYS A 489 14.93 21.77 23.98
C LYS A 489 15.17 20.28 23.80
N VAL A 490 15.79 19.84 22.70
CA VAL A 490 16.17 18.44 22.47
C VAL A 490 17.14 17.94 23.55
N LEU A 491 18.20 18.71 23.85
CA LEU A 491 19.16 18.38 24.90
C LEU A 491 18.53 18.34 26.29
N SER A 492 17.55 19.21 26.56
CA SER A 492 16.76 19.15 27.78
C SER A 492 15.92 17.88 27.87
N ILE A 493 15.22 17.51 26.80
CA ILE A 493 14.40 16.28 26.75
C ILE A 493 15.29 15.04 26.93
N ASN A 494 16.48 15.02 26.34
CA ASN A 494 17.44 13.92 26.44
C ASN A 494 17.80 13.55 27.89
N ARG A 495 17.72 14.50 28.84
CA ARG A 495 18.00 14.28 30.27
C ARG A 495 16.82 13.70 31.06
N PHE A 496 15.62 13.65 30.47
CA PHE A 496 14.39 13.24 31.13
C PHE A 496 13.65 12.11 30.37
N THR A 497 14.33 11.41 29.47
CA THR A 497 13.77 10.24 28.78
C THR A 497 13.59 9.03 29.71
N GLY A 498 14.33 8.99 30.83
CA GLY A 498 14.44 7.81 31.69
C GLY A 498 15.39 6.74 31.14
N ILE A 499 16.22 7.09 30.16
CA ILE A 499 17.28 6.22 29.61
C ILE A 499 18.61 6.67 30.23
N ASP A 500 19.31 5.74 30.85
CA ASP A 500 20.63 5.98 31.44
C ASP A 500 21.73 5.78 30.39
N SER A 501 21.61 4.75 29.55
CA SER A 501 22.57 4.45 28.49
C SER A 501 21.88 3.98 27.21
N ARG A 502 22.40 4.40 26.05
CA ARG A 502 22.00 3.89 24.73
C ARG A 502 23.12 3.07 24.12
N ALA A 503 22.85 1.81 23.80
CA ALA A 503 23.83 0.97 23.13
C ALA A 503 24.18 1.52 21.73
N SER A 504 25.45 1.48 21.35
CA SER A 504 25.96 2.05 20.10
C SER A 504 27.13 1.26 19.54
N ILE A 505 27.23 1.18 18.21
CA ILE A 505 28.40 0.61 17.53
C ILE A 505 29.68 1.45 17.69
N GLY A 506 29.55 2.72 18.10
CA GLY A 506 30.67 3.63 18.32
C GLY A 506 30.37 4.71 19.36
N ASP A 507 31.42 5.38 19.83
CA ASP A 507 31.31 6.52 20.73
C ASP A 507 31.15 7.86 19.95
N PRO A 508 30.99 9.01 20.64
CA PRO A 508 30.87 10.32 19.98
C PRO A 508 32.11 10.79 19.20
N SER A 509 33.22 10.07 19.26
CA SER A 509 34.45 10.30 18.48
C SER A 509 34.51 9.46 17.20
N HIS A 510 33.56 8.53 16.99
CA HIS A 510 33.53 7.66 15.82
C HIS A 510 33.63 8.47 14.50
N PRO A 511 34.52 8.09 13.55
CA PRO A 511 34.80 8.91 12.37
C PRO A 511 33.56 9.23 11.53
N LEU A 512 32.64 8.27 11.38
CA LEU A 512 31.41 8.42 10.58
C LEU A 512 30.56 9.62 11.02
N VAL A 513 30.37 9.81 12.33
CA VAL A 513 29.54 10.90 12.86
C VAL A 513 30.32 12.21 13.04
N ASN A 514 31.63 12.19 12.74
CA ASN A 514 32.54 13.32 12.86
C ASN A 514 33.01 13.90 11.52
N GLN A 515 32.43 13.45 10.42
CA GLN A 515 32.63 14.04 9.11
C GLN A 515 32.12 15.50 9.06
N PRO A 516 32.59 16.32 8.10
CA PRO A 516 32.10 17.69 7.93
C PRO A 516 30.57 17.76 7.76
N SER A 517 30.00 16.90 6.93
CA SER A 517 28.55 16.72 6.75
C SER A 517 28.04 15.46 7.46
N ALA A 518 26.72 15.33 7.62
CA ALA A 518 26.13 14.04 8.00
C ALA A 518 26.51 12.94 6.98
N PRO A 519 26.71 11.69 7.44
CA PRO A 519 27.04 10.58 6.56
C PRO A 519 25.89 10.32 5.59
N SER A 520 26.22 10.06 4.33
CA SER A 520 25.27 9.66 3.31
C SER A 520 24.67 8.29 3.61
N ILE A 521 23.51 8.00 3.05
CA ILE A 521 22.86 6.68 3.15
C ILE A 521 23.77 5.53 2.67
N ALA A 522 24.69 5.80 1.74
CA ALA A 522 25.68 4.83 1.30
C ALA A 522 26.75 4.53 2.36
N GLU A 523 27.22 5.53 3.10
CA GLU A 523 28.19 5.35 4.19
C GLU A 523 27.54 4.73 5.43
N LEU A 524 26.27 5.07 5.68
CA LEU A 524 25.44 4.41 6.68
C LEU A 524 25.30 2.91 6.37
N HIS A 525 24.99 2.55 5.12
CA HIS A 525 24.94 1.15 4.68
C HIS A 525 26.29 0.44 4.88
N GLN A 526 27.42 1.05 4.49
CA GLN A 526 28.74 0.46 4.69
C GLN A 526 29.00 0.12 6.17
N THR A 527 28.66 1.05 7.06
CA THR A 527 28.80 0.85 8.51
C THR A 527 27.84 -0.20 9.05
N PHE A 528 26.60 -0.21 8.57
CA PHE A 528 25.61 -1.25 8.90
C PHE A 528 26.14 -2.65 8.54
N MET A 529 26.79 -2.78 7.39
CA MET A 529 27.39 -4.02 6.93
C MET A 529 28.63 -4.43 7.72
N SER A 530 29.54 -3.49 8.04
CA SER A 530 30.77 -3.78 8.77
C SER A 530 30.54 -4.05 10.26
N ASP A 531 29.65 -3.30 10.91
CA ASP A 531 29.50 -3.30 12.36
C ASP A 531 28.16 -3.91 12.81
N GLY A 532 27.09 -3.74 12.03
CA GLY A 532 25.76 -4.28 12.35
C GLY A 532 25.62 -5.78 12.07
N VAL A 533 25.98 -6.23 10.87
CA VAL A 533 25.85 -7.65 10.47
C VAL A 533 26.57 -8.63 11.41
N PRO A 534 27.79 -8.35 11.93
CA PRO A 534 28.41 -9.19 12.95
C PRO A 534 27.58 -9.37 14.23
N LEU A 535 26.84 -8.34 14.66
CA LEU A 535 25.94 -8.44 15.81
C LEU A 535 24.81 -9.43 15.51
N ALA A 536 24.22 -9.34 14.31
CA ALA A 536 23.15 -10.24 13.88
C ALA A 536 23.60 -11.70 13.76
N ILE A 537 24.80 -11.94 13.22
CA ILE A 537 25.39 -13.29 13.18
C ILE A 537 25.58 -13.83 14.60
N THR A 538 26.08 -13.00 15.51
CA THR A 538 26.33 -13.41 16.91
C THR A 538 25.02 -13.71 17.66
N ALA A 539 24.02 -12.84 17.52
CA ALA A 539 22.69 -13.04 18.10
C ALA A 539 22.02 -14.32 17.57
N ALA A 540 22.06 -14.53 16.24
CA ALA A 540 21.53 -15.73 15.61
C ALA A 540 22.25 -17.00 16.08
N ARG A 541 23.58 -16.96 16.21
CA ARG A 541 24.37 -18.10 16.69
C ARG A 541 23.99 -18.47 18.13
N LYS A 542 23.87 -17.49 19.03
CA LYS A 542 23.37 -17.72 20.41
C LYS A 542 21.99 -18.39 20.42
N ALA A 543 21.06 -17.92 19.58
CA ALA A 543 19.72 -18.50 19.48
C ALA A 543 19.74 -19.94 18.94
N MET A 544 20.60 -20.23 17.95
CA MET A 544 20.78 -21.58 17.40
C MET A 544 21.43 -22.52 18.41
N ASP A 545 22.45 -22.05 19.14
CA ASP A 545 23.17 -22.80 20.16
C ASP A 545 22.23 -23.18 21.30
N GLU A 546 21.39 -22.26 21.78
CA GLU A 546 20.37 -22.56 22.80
C GLU A 546 19.32 -23.55 22.30
N ALA A 547 18.91 -23.43 21.03
CA ALA A 547 17.99 -24.37 20.40
C ALA A 547 18.62 -25.76 20.14
N GLY A 548 19.95 -25.90 20.29
CA GLY A 548 20.67 -27.13 19.98
C GLY A 548 20.65 -27.50 18.48
N LEU A 549 20.58 -26.49 17.60
CA LEU A 549 20.42 -26.66 16.16
C LEU A 549 21.69 -26.34 15.38
N ASP A 550 21.99 -27.16 14.37
CA ASP A 550 23.02 -26.86 13.40
C ASP A 550 22.51 -25.96 12.26
N ALA A 551 23.44 -25.40 11.49
CA ALA A 551 23.12 -24.58 10.33
C ALA A 551 22.33 -25.34 9.24
N GLY A 552 22.48 -26.66 9.17
CA GLY A 552 21.80 -27.52 8.20
C GLY A 552 20.31 -27.71 8.47
N SER A 553 19.89 -27.56 9.73
CA SER A 553 18.51 -27.74 10.17
C SER A 553 17.60 -26.53 9.90
N ILE A 554 18.17 -25.33 9.72
CA ILE A 554 17.41 -24.10 9.48
C ILE A 554 16.74 -24.17 8.09
N THR A 555 15.41 -24.02 8.08
CA THR A 555 14.61 -24.09 6.85
C THR A 555 14.24 -22.74 6.29
N HIS A 556 14.06 -21.73 7.15
CA HIS A 556 13.75 -20.37 6.72
C HIS A 556 14.50 -19.33 7.56
N VAL A 557 14.66 -18.14 6.99
CA VAL A 557 15.10 -16.94 7.68
C VAL A 557 14.05 -15.85 7.49
N VAL A 558 13.55 -15.27 8.58
CA VAL A 558 12.69 -14.07 8.55
C VAL A 558 13.42 -12.94 9.24
N SER A 559 13.92 -12.00 8.46
CA SER A 559 14.71 -10.86 8.91
C SER A 559 13.90 -9.56 8.87
N THR A 560 14.26 -8.59 9.69
CA THR A 560 13.68 -7.25 9.69
C THR A 560 14.73 -6.21 10.05
N THR A 561 14.66 -5.05 9.40
CA THR A 561 15.39 -3.83 9.76
C THR A 561 14.65 -2.63 9.17
N CYS A 562 14.77 -1.46 9.78
CA CYS A 562 14.38 -0.19 9.17
C CYS A 562 15.54 0.80 9.02
N THR A 563 16.77 0.36 9.29
CA THR A 563 17.98 1.20 9.30
C THR A 563 18.97 0.87 8.17
N ASP A 564 18.58 -0.02 7.25
CA ASP A 564 19.34 -0.38 6.06
C ASP A 564 18.43 -0.72 4.86
N SER A 565 18.98 -0.55 3.65
CA SER A 565 18.37 -0.98 2.40
C SER A 565 19.45 -1.45 1.43
N ALA A 566 19.38 -2.70 1.00
CA ALA A 566 20.40 -3.31 0.15
C ALA A 566 19.85 -4.45 -0.73
N ASN A 567 20.52 -4.68 -1.87
CA ASN A 567 20.26 -5.79 -2.77
C ASN A 567 21.60 -6.42 -3.25
N PRO A 568 22.06 -7.55 -2.69
CA PRO A 568 21.38 -8.40 -1.68
C PRO A 568 21.18 -7.73 -0.31
N GLY A 569 20.11 -8.10 0.40
CA GLY A 569 19.84 -7.60 1.76
C GLY A 569 20.76 -8.22 2.82
N PHE A 570 20.80 -7.62 4.01
CA PHE A 570 21.68 -8.07 5.10
C PHE A 570 21.46 -9.53 5.53
N ASP A 571 20.23 -10.01 5.39
CA ASP A 571 19.80 -11.38 5.65
C ASP A 571 20.58 -12.41 4.82
N HIS A 572 20.99 -12.04 3.59
CA HIS A 572 21.89 -12.86 2.77
C HIS A 572 23.27 -13.05 3.44
N PHE A 573 23.84 -11.96 3.97
CA PHE A 573 25.16 -11.99 4.58
C PHE A 573 25.16 -12.67 5.95
N VAL A 574 24.08 -12.51 6.72
CA VAL A 574 23.86 -13.29 7.96
C VAL A 574 23.76 -14.79 7.64
N ALA A 575 22.94 -15.18 6.66
CA ALA A 575 22.82 -16.59 6.25
C ALA A 575 24.17 -17.18 5.80
N LYS A 576 24.94 -16.41 5.01
CA LYS A 576 26.30 -16.78 4.60
C LYS A 576 27.25 -16.92 5.80
N GLY A 577 27.25 -15.95 6.72
CA GLY A 577 28.12 -15.95 7.90
C GLY A 577 27.81 -17.06 8.92
N LEU A 578 26.57 -17.54 8.93
CA LEU A 578 26.16 -18.71 9.72
C LEU A 578 26.42 -20.04 9.00
N GLY A 579 26.72 -20.03 7.70
CA GLY A 579 26.88 -21.24 6.90
C GLY A 579 25.56 -21.99 6.66
N LEU A 580 24.44 -21.26 6.56
CA LEU A 580 23.14 -21.87 6.26
C LEU A 580 23.13 -22.49 4.87
N ARG A 581 22.20 -23.42 4.64
CA ARG A 581 22.09 -24.11 3.35
C ARG A 581 21.75 -23.13 2.21
N PRO A 582 22.23 -23.38 0.97
CA PRO A 582 21.94 -22.53 -0.18
C PRO A 582 20.45 -22.44 -0.55
N ASP A 583 19.64 -23.41 -0.13
CA ASP A 583 18.20 -23.50 -0.40
C ASP A 583 17.33 -22.92 0.73
N VAL A 584 17.91 -22.23 1.71
CA VAL A 584 17.16 -21.61 2.82
C VAL A 584 16.17 -20.57 2.28
N GLU A 585 14.90 -20.65 2.69
CA GLU A 585 13.85 -19.73 2.24
C GLU A 585 13.94 -18.43 3.06
N LYS A 586 14.16 -17.28 2.40
CA LYS A 586 14.41 -16.01 3.10
C LYS A 586 13.29 -14.99 2.88
N VAL A 587 12.93 -14.27 3.94
CA VAL A 587 12.05 -13.11 3.92
C VAL A 587 12.76 -11.97 4.64
N LEU A 588 12.95 -10.84 3.97
CA LEU A 588 13.43 -9.60 4.58
C LEU A 588 12.28 -8.60 4.62
N LEU A 589 11.74 -8.34 5.81
CA LEU A 589 10.68 -7.38 6.05
C LEU A 589 11.24 -5.95 6.06
N HIS A 590 10.44 -5.03 5.52
CA HIS A 590 10.75 -3.60 5.48
C HIS A 590 9.48 -2.78 5.75
N GLY A 591 9.63 -1.50 6.12
CA GLY A 591 8.51 -0.56 6.33
C GLY A 591 7.73 -0.72 7.63
N VAL A 592 8.16 -1.60 8.55
CA VAL A 592 7.45 -1.91 9.81
C VAL A 592 8.12 -1.34 11.07
N GLY A 593 9.37 -0.87 10.97
CA GLY A 593 10.10 -0.23 12.08
C GLY A 593 9.99 -0.98 13.41
N CYS A 594 9.68 -0.26 14.48
CA CYS A 594 9.62 -0.79 15.84
C CYS A 594 8.67 -2.00 16.07
N SER A 595 7.64 -2.21 15.23
CA SER A 595 6.80 -3.41 15.33
C SER A 595 7.44 -4.66 14.69
N GLY A 596 8.56 -4.47 13.98
CA GLY A 596 9.19 -5.45 13.12
C GLY A 596 9.54 -6.77 13.79
N GLY A 597 9.95 -6.78 15.06
CA GLY A 597 10.27 -8.03 15.75
C GLY A 597 9.06 -8.96 15.87
N LEU A 598 7.92 -8.45 16.35
CA LEU A 598 6.69 -9.25 16.44
C LEU A 598 6.06 -9.51 15.07
N ALA A 599 6.17 -8.57 14.11
CA ALA A 599 5.74 -8.80 12.73
C ALA A 599 6.54 -9.94 12.07
N ALA A 600 7.85 -10.00 12.32
CA ALA A 600 8.73 -11.08 11.86
C ALA A 600 8.38 -12.41 12.53
N LEU A 601 8.11 -12.43 13.85
CA LEU A 601 7.68 -13.63 14.57
C LEU A 601 6.34 -14.15 14.05
N ARG A 602 5.35 -13.27 13.84
CA ARG A 602 4.05 -13.61 13.24
C ARG A 602 4.19 -14.16 11.82
N THR A 603 5.08 -13.56 11.03
CA THR A 603 5.37 -14.04 9.67
C THR A 603 6.00 -15.44 9.71
N ALA A 604 6.98 -15.66 10.59
CA ALA A 604 7.59 -16.96 10.82
C ALA A 604 6.56 -18.01 11.26
N ALA A 605 5.64 -17.66 12.16
CA ALA A 605 4.57 -18.55 12.60
C ALA A 605 3.70 -19.05 11.45
N ASN A 606 3.30 -18.14 10.54
CA ASN A 606 2.53 -18.51 9.35
C ASN A 606 3.32 -19.44 8.40
N LEU A 607 4.61 -19.18 8.18
CA LEU A 607 5.49 -20.03 7.37
C LEU A 607 5.67 -21.42 7.99
N ALA A 608 5.87 -21.48 9.30
CA ALA A 608 5.98 -22.71 10.09
C ALA A 608 4.71 -23.58 9.97
N LEU A 609 3.53 -22.96 10.03
CA LEU A 609 2.25 -23.61 9.78
C LEU A 609 2.07 -24.05 8.33
N GLY A 610 2.58 -23.29 7.35
CA GLY A 610 2.64 -23.72 5.95
C GLY A 610 3.47 -24.99 5.75
N HIS A 611 4.60 -25.11 6.46
CA HIS A 611 5.38 -26.35 6.52
C HIS A 611 4.63 -27.48 7.26
N LYS A 612 3.96 -27.17 8.37
CA LYS A 612 3.16 -28.12 9.15
C LYS A 612 2.03 -28.73 8.30
N ALA A 613 1.36 -27.92 7.49
CA ALA A 613 0.33 -28.37 6.55
C ALA A 613 0.85 -29.37 5.50
N ARG A 614 2.14 -29.27 5.14
CA ARG A 614 2.84 -30.22 4.27
C ARG A 614 3.52 -31.37 5.02
N ARG A 615 3.32 -31.47 6.34
CA ARG A 615 3.98 -32.43 7.25
C ARG A 615 5.51 -32.36 7.18
N LYS A 616 6.05 -31.15 7.02
CA LYS A 616 7.49 -30.90 6.99
C LYS A 616 7.94 -30.21 8.27
N ALA A 617 9.11 -30.58 8.77
CA ALA A 617 9.78 -29.83 9.82
C ALA A 617 10.05 -28.38 9.35
N ALA A 618 9.91 -27.44 10.29
CA ALA A 618 10.35 -26.07 10.12
C ALA A 618 11.14 -25.63 11.34
N ARG A 619 12.32 -25.07 11.10
CA ARG A 619 13.16 -24.35 12.07
C ARG A 619 13.48 -23.01 11.44
N ILE A 620 12.85 -21.96 11.94
CA ILE A 620 12.88 -20.63 11.34
C ILE A 620 13.72 -19.72 12.22
N LEU A 621 14.80 -19.21 11.65
CA LEU A 621 15.61 -18.19 12.28
C LEU A 621 14.94 -16.82 12.04
N VAL A 622 14.48 -16.18 13.11
CA VAL A 622 13.90 -14.83 13.06
C VAL A 622 14.95 -13.85 13.58
N VAL A 623 15.31 -12.84 12.78
CA VAL A 623 16.42 -11.90 13.09
C VAL A 623 15.97 -10.45 12.96
N ALA A 624 16.21 -9.66 13.99
CA ALA A 624 16.06 -8.21 13.95
C ALA A 624 17.43 -7.55 14.17
N LEU A 625 17.79 -6.59 13.31
CA LEU A 625 19.03 -5.82 13.40
C LEU A 625 18.72 -4.35 13.16
N GLU A 626 19.18 -3.49 14.07
CA GLU A 626 19.01 -2.04 13.95
C GLU A 626 20.30 -1.32 14.34
N VAL A 627 20.74 -0.38 13.48
CA VAL A 627 21.88 0.51 13.71
C VAL A 627 21.43 1.94 13.42
N SER A 628 20.92 2.60 14.46
CA SER A 628 20.26 3.91 14.39
C SER A 628 21.16 5.06 14.85
N THR A 629 22.14 4.80 15.71
CA THR A 629 22.97 5.85 16.33
C THR A 629 23.83 6.60 15.32
N THR A 630 24.16 5.96 14.20
CA THR A 630 24.91 6.54 13.08
C THR A 630 24.19 7.70 12.41
N MET A 631 22.85 7.76 12.51
CA MET A 631 22.01 8.83 11.95
C MET A 631 21.89 10.06 12.87
N VAL A 632 22.64 10.12 13.98
CA VAL A 632 22.61 11.25 14.92
C VAL A 632 22.90 12.60 14.24
N ARG A 633 23.85 12.66 13.30
CA ARG A 633 24.18 13.89 12.55
C ARG A 633 23.03 14.32 11.64
N SER A 634 22.39 13.36 10.96
CA SER A 634 21.23 13.59 10.11
C SER A 634 20.07 14.23 10.88
N GLU A 635 19.77 13.72 12.09
CA GLU A 635 18.71 14.29 12.92
C GLU A 635 19.11 15.65 13.54
N LEU A 636 20.36 15.83 13.97
CA LEU A 636 20.83 17.12 14.50
C LEU A 636 20.88 18.22 13.42
N ASP A 637 21.24 17.89 12.18
CA ASP A 637 21.12 18.80 11.02
C ASP A 637 19.67 19.30 10.91
N SER A 638 18.70 18.38 10.92
CA SER A 638 17.27 18.72 10.84
C SER A 638 16.80 19.58 12.01
N VAL A 639 17.22 19.30 13.24
CA VAL A 639 16.89 20.16 14.41
C VAL A 639 17.42 21.58 14.21
N ASN A 640 18.64 21.72 13.70
CA ASN A 640 19.27 23.02 13.46
C ASN A 640 18.60 23.79 12.31
N GLU A 641 18.26 23.10 11.21
CA GLU A 641 17.73 23.71 10.00
C GLU A 641 16.24 24.08 10.10
N THR A 642 15.42 23.19 10.66
CA THR A 642 13.96 23.41 10.73
C THR A 642 13.55 24.17 12.00
N GLY A 643 14.39 24.13 13.03
CA GLY A 643 14.04 24.65 14.36
C GLY A 643 12.98 23.81 15.08
N GLU A 644 12.73 22.58 14.63
CA GLU A 644 11.79 21.66 15.27
C GLU A 644 12.47 20.84 16.37
N THR A 645 11.69 20.49 17.40
CA THR A 645 12.16 19.61 18.47
C THR A 645 12.00 18.16 18.04
N ARG A 646 13.08 17.53 17.58
CA ARG A 646 13.11 16.14 17.13
C ARG A 646 13.79 15.27 18.18
N ILE A 647 13.06 14.31 18.75
CA ILE A 647 13.52 13.55 19.92
C ILE A 647 14.11 12.17 19.58
N GLY A 648 14.21 11.80 18.30
CA GLY A 648 14.72 10.49 17.88
C GLY A 648 16.12 10.19 18.44
N VAL A 649 17.02 11.18 18.38
CA VAL A 649 18.40 11.10 18.91
C VAL A 649 18.48 10.86 20.42
N CYS A 650 17.39 11.12 21.16
CA CYS A 650 17.31 10.91 22.59
C CYS A 650 16.85 9.49 22.96
N LEU A 651 16.31 8.73 22.00
CA LEU A 651 15.63 7.46 22.24
C LEU A 651 16.37 6.28 21.61
N PHE A 652 16.74 6.42 20.34
CA PHE A 652 17.15 5.27 19.53
C PHE A 652 18.58 4.79 19.82
N SER A 653 18.76 3.46 19.77
CA SER A 653 20.02 2.75 20.01
C SER A 653 20.22 1.59 19.03
N ASP A 654 21.35 0.90 19.14
CA ASP A 654 21.75 -0.18 18.24
C ASP A 654 21.65 -1.55 18.92
N CYS A 655 21.15 -2.56 18.21
CA CYS A 655 21.07 -3.94 18.71
C CYS A 655 20.80 -4.94 17.58
N ALA A 656 21.25 -6.18 17.77
CA ALA A 656 20.71 -7.33 17.06
C ALA A 656 20.12 -8.35 18.04
N SER A 657 18.99 -8.94 17.68
CA SER A 657 18.37 -10.01 18.44
C SER A 657 17.72 -11.04 17.52
N ALA A 658 17.69 -12.29 17.97
CA ALA A 658 17.21 -13.40 17.16
C ALA A 658 16.50 -14.46 18.01
N VAL A 659 15.57 -15.18 17.38
CA VAL A 659 14.89 -16.35 17.96
C VAL A 659 14.79 -17.49 16.96
N ILE A 660 14.72 -18.73 17.46
CA ILE A 660 14.43 -19.93 16.67
C ILE A 660 12.98 -20.35 16.93
N LEU A 661 12.14 -20.27 15.89
CA LEU A 661 10.76 -20.76 15.93
C LEU A 661 10.67 -22.15 15.27
N SER A 662 10.07 -23.10 15.98
CA SER A 662 9.80 -24.46 15.51
C SER A 662 8.31 -24.75 15.39
N ASN A 663 7.97 -25.70 14.50
CA ASN A 663 6.62 -26.26 14.37
C ASN A 663 6.45 -27.65 15.02
N GLY A 664 7.43 -28.11 15.81
CA GLY A 664 7.39 -29.38 16.55
C GLY A 664 7.58 -30.65 15.71
N ILE A 665 7.47 -30.58 14.38
CA ILE A 665 7.65 -31.77 13.52
C ILE A 665 9.14 -32.16 13.50
N GLY A 666 9.40 -33.45 13.68
CA GLY A 666 10.74 -34.05 13.62
C GLY A 666 11.61 -33.79 14.87
N GLU A 667 11.01 -33.37 15.98
CA GLU A 667 11.72 -33.21 17.26
C GLU A 667 11.86 -34.54 18.03
N ASP A 668 10.93 -35.48 17.81
CA ASP A 668 10.92 -36.80 18.46
C ASP A 668 11.89 -37.83 17.82
N ASP A 669 12.39 -37.56 16.60
CA ASP A 669 13.27 -38.46 15.84
C ASP A 669 14.78 -38.26 16.15
N ALA A 670 15.13 -37.38 17.09
CA ALA A 670 16.53 -37.13 17.47
C ALA A 670 17.01 -38.14 18.54
N ASP A 671 18.23 -38.66 18.37
CA ASP A 671 18.88 -39.61 19.30
C ASP A 671 19.10 -39.03 20.73
N ALA A 672 18.84 -37.74 20.93
CA ALA A 672 18.85 -37.06 22.22
C ALA A 672 17.57 -36.24 22.41
N PRO A 673 16.99 -36.20 23.63
CA PRO A 673 15.82 -35.37 23.90
C PRO A 673 16.14 -33.89 23.66
N ALA A 674 15.37 -33.25 22.77
CA ALA A 674 15.50 -31.82 22.51
C ALA A 674 15.31 -31.02 23.82
N PRO A 675 16.07 -29.92 24.03
CA PRO A 675 15.84 -29.06 25.18
C PRO A 675 14.39 -28.55 25.19
N PRO A 676 13.77 -28.40 26.38
CA PRO A 676 12.40 -27.91 26.47
C PRO A 676 12.30 -26.52 25.83
N PRO A 677 11.19 -26.22 25.13
CA PRO A 677 11.01 -24.92 24.50
C PRO A 677 11.03 -23.81 25.55
N VAL A 678 11.56 -22.64 25.20
CA VAL A 678 11.60 -21.49 26.10
C VAL A 678 10.21 -20.88 26.24
N TYR A 679 9.56 -20.68 25.09
CA TYR A 679 8.19 -20.18 25.00
C TYR A 679 7.39 -21.00 23.99
N GLU A 680 6.15 -21.33 24.31
CA GLU A 680 5.17 -21.79 23.33
C GLU A 680 4.43 -20.56 22.78
N LEU A 681 4.26 -20.47 21.45
CA LEU A 681 3.49 -19.40 20.81
C LEU A 681 2.05 -19.85 20.60
N LEU A 682 1.13 -19.26 21.37
CA LEU A 682 -0.26 -19.71 21.45
C LEU A 682 -1.21 -18.97 20.50
N GLY A 683 -0.87 -17.73 20.15
CA GLY A 683 -1.67 -16.90 19.26
C GLY A 683 -1.06 -15.52 19.10
N TRP A 684 -1.60 -14.76 18.14
CA TRP A 684 -1.16 -13.40 17.85
C TRP A 684 -2.28 -12.57 17.26
N GLU A 685 -2.18 -11.26 17.44
CA GLU A 685 -3.06 -10.25 16.89
C GLU A 685 -2.25 -9.13 16.27
N HIS A 686 -2.81 -8.52 15.21
CA HIS A 686 -2.21 -7.36 14.57
C HIS A 686 -3.32 -6.40 14.13
N THR A 687 -3.06 -5.10 14.19
CA THR A 687 -4.01 -4.07 13.77
C THR A 687 -3.28 -2.80 13.37
N VAL A 688 -3.81 -2.09 12.37
CA VAL A 688 -3.35 -0.75 12.00
C VAL A 688 -4.36 0.27 12.51
N ILE A 689 -3.88 1.31 13.19
CA ILE A 689 -4.70 2.44 13.62
C ILE A 689 -5.02 3.30 12.38
N PRO A 690 -6.29 3.49 12.00
CA PRO A 690 -6.64 4.30 10.83
C PRO A 690 -6.19 5.76 10.97
N ASP A 691 -5.86 6.39 9.83
CA ASP A 691 -5.56 7.82 9.73
C ASP A 691 -4.45 8.27 10.71
N SER A 692 -3.38 7.47 10.80
CA SER A 692 -2.23 7.70 11.70
C SER A 692 -0.86 7.61 11.01
N GLU A 693 -0.85 7.60 9.68
CA GLU A 693 0.37 7.51 8.85
C GLU A 693 1.31 8.70 9.12
N GLY A 694 0.75 9.90 9.32
CA GLY A 694 1.52 11.10 9.66
C GLY A 694 1.96 11.18 11.13
N ASP A 695 1.61 10.20 11.97
CA ASP A 695 1.97 10.22 13.39
C ASP A 695 3.27 9.48 13.70
N LEU A 696 3.59 8.40 12.98
CA LEU A 696 4.80 7.60 13.20
C LEU A 696 5.34 7.04 11.89
N GLY A 697 6.56 7.43 11.53
CA GLY A 697 7.18 7.07 10.26
C GLY A 697 8.69 7.19 10.26
N PHE A 698 9.31 6.76 9.17
CA PHE A 698 10.75 6.84 8.96
C PHE A 698 11.02 7.03 7.47
N ASP A 699 11.13 8.29 7.06
CA ASP A 699 11.12 8.67 5.64
C ASP A 699 12.53 8.61 5.07
N VAL A 700 12.71 7.94 3.92
CA VAL A 700 14.01 7.81 3.26
C VAL A 700 14.57 9.17 2.83
N ASP A 701 15.87 9.37 3.01
CA ASP A 701 16.57 10.64 2.81
C ASP A 701 18.03 10.40 2.36
N PRO A 702 18.68 11.35 1.65
CA PRO A 702 20.09 11.20 1.25
C PRO A 702 21.06 10.92 2.40
N VAL A 703 20.73 11.32 3.63
CA VAL A 703 21.51 11.03 4.85
C VAL A 703 20.82 10.03 5.78
N GLY A 704 20.14 9.04 5.20
CA GLY A 704 19.54 7.90 5.90
C GLY A 704 18.02 7.95 5.89
N TRP A 705 17.43 8.04 7.08
CA TRP A 705 15.98 8.15 7.24
C TRP A 705 15.63 9.19 8.30
N LYS A 706 14.59 9.97 8.07
CA LYS A 706 14.12 11.02 8.97
C LYS A 706 12.97 10.51 9.83
N VAL A 707 13.10 10.65 11.15
CA VAL A 707 12.06 10.22 12.09
C VAL A 707 10.82 11.10 11.97
N VAL A 708 9.66 10.50 11.76
CA VAL A 708 8.36 11.17 11.93
C VAL A 708 7.77 10.69 13.24
N LEU A 709 7.60 11.61 14.20
CA LEU A 709 7.07 11.29 15.52
C LEU A 709 6.17 12.42 16.05
N SER A 710 4.87 12.20 15.95
CA SER A 710 3.82 13.10 16.43
C SER A 710 3.60 12.98 17.95
N PRO A 711 3.25 14.08 18.63
CA PRO A 711 2.82 14.04 20.03
C PRO A 711 1.58 13.16 20.30
N ARG A 712 0.83 12.74 19.25
CA ARG A 712 -0.34 11.87 19.39
C ARG A 712 0.02 10.41 19.66
N VAL A 713 1.23 9.96 19.29
CA VAL A 713 1.63 8.54 19.35
C VAL A 713 1.38 7.90 20.73
N PRO A 714 1.77 8.50 21.87
CA PRO A 714 1.52 7.88 23.18
C PRO A 714 0.03 7.67 23.48
N LYS A 715 -0.82 8.64 23.11
CA LYS A 715 -2.27 8.56 23.34
C LYS A 715 -2.93 7.52 22.43
N LEU A 716 -2.46 7.39 21.19
CA LEU A 716 -2.94 6.38 20.25
C LEU A 716 -2.56 4.97 20.72
N ALA A 717 -1.29 4.76 21.11
CA ALA A 717 -0.80 3.50 21.67
C ALA A 717 -1.56 3.11 22.95
N GLN A 718 -1.76 4.06 23.86
CA GLN A 718 -2.56 3.86 25.07
C GLN A 718 -4.01 3.47 24.77
N GLY A 719 -4.63 4.08 23.75
CA GLY A 719 -6.02 3.82 23.40
C GLY A 719 -6.26 2.45 22.77
N ILE A 720 -5.27 1.89 22.07
CA ILE A 720 -5.43 0.65 21.30
C ILE A 720 -4.98 -0.61 22.05
N VAL A 721 -4.09 -0.50 23.05
CA VAL A 721 -3.49 -1.66 23.72
C VAL A 721 -4.53 -2.57 24.39
N LYS A 722 -5.51 -2.02 25.12
CA LYS A 722 -6.56 -2.80 25.78
C LYS A 722 -7.51 -3.47 24.77
N PRO A 723 -8.04 -2.77 23.75
CA PRO A 723 -8.82 -3.40 22.69
C PRO A 723 -8.09 -4.55 21.98
N THR A 724 -6.79 -4.41 21.69
CA THR A 724 -6.00 -5.47 21.05
C THR A 724 -5.81 -6.67 21.98
N TYR A 725 -5.57 -6.43 23.28
CA TYR A 725 -5.51 -7.49 24.28
C TYR A 725 -6.83 -8.25 24.40
N ASP A 726 -7.97 -7.54 24.44
CA ASP A 726 -9.28 -8.16 24.55
C ASP A 726 -9.60 -9.05 23.36
N LYS A 727 -9.17 -8.63 22.16
CA LYS A 727 -9.28 -9.44 20.94
C LYS A 727 -8.36 -10.66 20.97
N LEU A 728 -7.10 -10.49 21.41
CA LEU A 728 -6.17 -11.61 21.53
C LEU A 728 -6.74 -12.67 22.49
N MET A 729 -7.27 -12.24 23.63
CA MET A 729 -7.88 -13.14 24.61
C MET A 729 -9.14 -13.83 24.08
N SER A 730 -9.94 -13.19 23.21
CA SER A 730 -11.14 -13.82 22.63
C SER A 730 -10.83 -14.90 21.61
N ASP A 731 -9.68 -14.80 20.93
CA ASP A 731 -9.32 -15.69 19.82
C ASP A 731 -8.47 -16.89 20.31
N LEU A 732 -7.97 -16.85 21.54
CA LEU A 732 -7.28 -17.97 22.20
C LEU A 732 -8.26 -19.04 22.71
N GLY A 733 -7.78 -20.28 22.83
CA GLY A 733 -8.49 -21.34 23.57
C GLY A 733 -8.57 -21.04 25.08
N GLU A 734 -9.32 -21.85 25.83
CA GLU A 734 -9.46 -21.66 27.29
C GLU A 734 -8.09 -21.73 27.98
N LEU A 735 -7.64 -20.59 28.52
CA LEU A 735 -6.50 -20.50 29.43
C LEU A 735 -6.90 -20.93 30.84
N PRO A 736 -5.95 -21.33 31.70
CA PRO A 736 -6.26 -21.66 33.09
C PRO A 736 -7.00 -20.51 33.80
N GLU A 737 -7.93 -20.85 34.70
CA GLU A 737 -8.83 -19.89 35.38
C GLU A 737 -8.15 -18.68 36.05
N ARG A 738 -6.86 -18.79 36.36
CA ARG A 738 -6.05 -17.73 36.95
C ARG A 738 -5.48 -16.71 35.93
N TYR A 739 -5.76 -16.85 34.63
CA TYR A 739 -5.27 -15.98 33.56
C TYR A 739 -6.42 -15.38 32.77
N LYS A 740 -6.97 -14.27 33.28
CA LYS A 740 -8.16 -13.61 32.72
C LYS A 740 -7.97 -12.12 32.52
N THR A 741 -7.35 -11.44 33.48
CA THR A 741 -7.16 -9.98 33.47
C THR A 741 -5.72 -9.63 33.15
N PRO A 742 -5.43 -8.42 32.63
CA PRO A 742 -4.07 -8.03 32.26
C PRO A 742 -2.99 -8.21 33.34
N GLU A 743 -3.35 -8.08 34.63
CA GLU A 743 -2.47 -8.27 35.80
C GLU A 743 -2.05 -9.73 36.03
N ASP A 744 -2.75 -10.69 35.44
CA ASP A 744 -2.42 -12.11 35.57
C ASP A 744 -1.19 -12.49 34.72
N PHE A 745 -0.78 -11.63 33.79
CA PHE A 745 0.27 -11.90 32.80
C PHE A 745 1.53 -11.07 33.06
N ASP A 746 2.68 -11.62 32.67
CA ASP A 746 3.87 -10.81 32.46
C ASP A 746 3.77 -10.11 31.09
N TRP A 747 4.30 -8.89 30.97
CA TRP A 747 4.21 -8.08 29.76
C TRP A 747 5.60 -7.79 29.18
N ALA A 748 5.87 -8.38 28.02
CA ALA A 748 7.01 -8.03 27.18
C ALA A 748 6.59 -6.90 26.24
N MET A 749 6.75 -5.66 26.68
CA MET A 749 6.35 -4.47 25.95
C MET A 749 7.56 -3.88 25.22
N HIS A 750 7.44 -3.58 23.93
CA HIS A 750 8.45 -2.77 23.24
C HIS A 750 8.48 -1.36 23.83
N PRO A 751 9.59 -0.91 24.44
CA PRO A 751 9.67 0.37 25.11
C PRO A 751 10.02 1.49 24.13
N GLY A 752 9.05 1.89 23.30
CA GLY A 752 9.24 2.98 22.33
C GLY A 752 9.63 4.32 22.97
N GLY A 753 9.23 4.52 24.23
CA GLY A 753 9.55 5.65 25.09
C GLY A 753 8.86 5.47 26.46
N ALA A 754 9.31 6.20 27.50
CA ALA A 754 8.74 6.08 28.84
C ALA A 754 7.21 6.31 28.91
N THR A 755 6.67 7.15 28.01
CA THR A 755 5.23 7.42 27.90
C THR A 755 4.42 6.25 27.33
N ILE A 756 5.07 5.35 26.58
CA ILE A 756 4.44 4.11 26.09
C ILE A 756 4.27 3.13 27.26
N LEU A 757 5.31 2.94 28.08
CA LEU A 757 5.27 2.06 29.26
C LEU A 757 4.24 2.55 30.28
N THR A 758 4.36 3.79 30.74
CA THR A 758 3.40 4.39 31.69
C THR A 758 1.98 4.49 31.13
N GLY A 759 1.85 4.66 29.81
CA GLY A 759 0.56 4.63 29.11
C GLY A 759 -0.09 3.24 29.17
N ALA A 760 0.69 2.18 28.93
CA ALA A 760 0.22 0.80 29.00
C ALA A 760 -0.15 0.40 30.44
N GLU A 761 0.65 0.77 31.45
CA GLU A 761 0.32 0.58 32.88
C GLU A 761 -1.07 1.10 33.19
N LYS A 762 -1.32 2.36 32.82
CA LYS A 762 -2.60 3.03 33.07
C LYS A 762 -3.75 2.40 32.29
N ALA A 763 -3.55 2.00 31.04
CA ALA A 763 -4.62 1.43 30.21
C ALA A 763 -5.00 0.00 30.62
N LEU A 764 -4.02 -0.78 31.07
CA LEU A 764 -4.19 -2.19 31.43
C LEU A 764 -4.43 -2.40 32.94
N GLY A 765 -4.13 -1.40 33.76
CA GLY A 765 -4.23 -1.51 35.22
C GLY A 765 -3.10 -2.33 35.84
N ILE A 766 -1.92 -2.35 35.21
CA ILE A 766 -0.75 -3.14 35.64
C ILE A 766 0.32 -2.25 36.28
N THR A 767 1.23 -2.85 37.04
CA THR A 767 2.37 -2.17 37.68
C THR A 767 3.63 -2.20 36.81
N PRO A 768 4.63 -1.34 37.07
CA PRO A 768 5.91 -1.36 36.34
C PRO A 768 6.60 -2.74 36.35
N GLU A 769 6.46 -3.50 37.44
CA GLU A 769 7.05 -4.84 37.61
C GLU A 769 6.48 -5.89 36.65
N HIS A 770 5.25 -5.70 36.16
CA HIS A 770 4.69 -6.54 35.10
C HIS A 770 5.46 -6.37 33.78
N MET A 771 6.09 -5.22 33.57
CA MET A 771 6.94 -4.89 32.43
C MET A 771 8.42 -4.74 32.80
N ARG A 772 8.87 -5.35 33.90
CA ARG A 772 10.23 -5.21 34.46
C ARG A 772 11.37 -5.33 33.43
N ALA A 773 11.30 -6.33 32.54
CA ALA A 773 12.33 -6.53 31.51
C ALA A 773 12.29 -5.45 30.42
N SER A 774 11.11 -4.89 30.14
CA SER A 774 10.93 -3.76 29.22
C SER A 774 11.55 -2.49 29.79
N TYR A 775 11.35 -2.23 31.09
CA TYR A 775 11.99 -1.12 31.80
C TYR A 775 13.51 -1.29 31.88
N ASP A 776 13.98 -2.46 32.29
CA ASP A 776 15.42 -2.76 32.38
C ASP A 776 16.11 -2.57 31.02
N THR A 777 15.51 -3.09 29.94
CA THR A 777 16.04 -2.91 28.58
C THR A 777 16.06 -1.43 28.17
N TYR A 778 14.97 -0.70 28.44
CA TYR A 778 14.85 0.72 28.07
C TYR A 778 15.86 1.60 28.81
N ILE A 779 16.00 1.41 30.12
CA ILE A 779 16.89 2.22 30.96
C ILE A 779 18.35 1.98 30.56
N ASN A 780 18.75 0.71 30.39
CA ASN A 780 20.15 0.34 30.20
C ASN A 780 20.62 0.36 28.74
N HIS A 781 19.69 0.26 27.77
CA HIS A 781 20.05 0.15 26.36
C HIS A 781 19.28 1.08 25.43
N GLY A 782 18.24 1.77 25.89
CA GLY A 782 17.38 2.62 25.07
C GLY A 782 16.44 1.85 24.14
N ASN A 783 15.90 2.55 23.12
CA ASN A 783 15.00 1.97 22.13
C ASN A 783 15.79 1.47 20.90
N SER A 784 16.02 0.17 20.80
CA SER A 784 16.71 -0.44 19.64
C SER A 784 15.74 -0.86 18.53
N SER A 785 14.63 -0.13 18.34
CA SER A 785 13.58 -0.40 17.35
C SER A 785 13.16 -1.89 17.37
N SER A 786 13.08 -2.56 16.21
CA SER A 786 12.57 -3.91 16.05
C SER A 786 13.33 -4.96 16.87
N ALA A 787 14.62 -4.77 17.14
CA ALA A 787 15.45 -5.71 17.90
C ALA A 787 15.12 -5.73 19.40
N THR A 788 14.44 -4.70 19.92
CA THR A 788 14.19 -4.57 21.36
C THR A 788 13.29 -5.68 21.89
N ILE A 789 12.29 -6.13 21.14
CA ILE A 789 11.27 -7.05 21.69
C ILE A 789 11.83 -8.44 22.02
N PHE A 790 12.73 -8.97 21.21
CA PHE A 790 13.38 -10.25 21.53
C PHE A 790 14.42 -10.10 22.64
N SER A 791 15.09 -8.95 22.73
CA SER A 791 15.94 -8.60 23.88
C SER A 791 15.14 -8.59 25.18
N VAL A 792 13.94 -8.00 25.18
CA VAL A 792 13.02 -8.01 26.33
C VAL A 792 12.60 -9.43 26.71
N LEU A 793 12.25 -10.27 25.75
CA LEU A 793 11.88 -11.68 26.02
C LEU A 793 13.07 -12.47 26.58
N ASP A 794 14.26 -12.29 26.01
CA ASP A 794 15.49 -12.93 26.47
C ASP A 794 15.86 -12.48 27.90
N ARG A 795 15.69 -11.19 28.20
CA ARG A 795 15.93 -10.62 29.54
C ARG A 795 14.88 -11.07 30.56
N LEU A 796 13.60 -11.13 30.18
CA LEU A 796 12.48 -11.47 31.07
C LEU A 796 12.64 -12.84 31.72
N ARG A 797 13.27 -13.79 31.03
CA ARG A 797 13.49 -15.15 31.54
C ARG A 797 14.69 -15.30 32.49
N SER A 798 15.40 -14.22 32.80
CA SER A 798 16.56 -14.25 33.70
C SER A 798 16.15 -14.33 35.18
N LYS A 799 17.05 -14.84 36.03
CA LYS A 799 16.80 -15.00 37.47
C LYS A 799 16.62 -13.68 38.21
N GLU A 800 17.32 -12.63 37.78
CA GLU A 800 17.14 -11.29 38.31
C GLU A 800 15.73 -10.78 38.05
N MET A 801 15.23 -10.95 36.82
CA MET A 801 13.85 -10.59 36.49
C MET A 801 12.84 -11.45 37.25
N ASP A 802 13.07 -12.75 37.45
CA ASP A 802 12.19 -13.59 38.26
C ASP A 802 12.02 -13.02 39.69
N SER A 803 13.10 -12.48 40.29
CA SER A 803 13.06 -11.92 41.64
C SER A 803 12.26 -10.61 41.78
N LEU A 804 12.02 -9.93 40.67
CA LEU A 804 11.28 -8.67 40.59
C LEU A 804 9.83 -8.88 40.12
N ALA A 805 9.36 -10.12 40.01
CA ALA A 805 8.00 -10.41 39.58
C ALA A 805 6.96 -9.85 40.56
N PRO A 806 5.81 -9.33 40.08
CA PRO A 806 4.74 -8.83 40.94
C PRO A 806 4.30 -9.87 41.97
N GLY A 807 4.33 -9.50 43.25
CA GLY A 807 3.98 -10.42 44.35
C GLY A 807 4.96 -11.59 44.56
N GLY A 808 6.14 -11.56 43.92
CA GLY A 808 7.11 -12.66 43.95
C GLY A 808 6.72 -13.86 43.10
N GLU A 809 5.70 -13.74 42.25
CA GLU A 809 5.19 -14.82 41.41
C GLU A 809 5.48 -14.58 39.93
N VAL A 810 6.37 -15.39 39.37
CA VAL A 810 6.62 -15.43 37.92
C VAL A 810 5.39 -15.97 37.20
N LYS A 811 4.98 -15.32 36.10
CA LYS A 811 3.80 -15.74 35.34
C LYS A 811 4.16 -16.77 34.25
N ASP A 812 3.37 -17.83 34.15
CA ASP A 812 3.50 -18.83 33.09
C ASP A 812 3.14 -18.27 31.71
N PHE A 813 2.32 -17.21 31.64
CA PHE A 813 1.88 -16.61 30.39
C PHE A 813 2.40 -15.18 30.26
N VAL A 814 2.89 -14.86 29.06
CA VAL A 814 3.52 -13.58 28.72
C VAL A 814 2.81 -12.99 27.51
N VAL A 815 2.40 -11.73 27.60
CA VAL A 815 1.89 -10.96 26.47
C VAL A 815 3.02 -10.14 25.87
N GLY A 816 3.38 -10.42 24.62
CA GLY A 816 4.30 -9.59 23.83
C GLY A 816 3.52 -8.49 23.12
N CYS A 817 3.98 -7.24 23.15
CA CYS A 817 3.30 -6.12 22.49
C CYS A 817 4.29 -5.11 21.91
N ALA A 818 4.07 -4.65 20.67
CA ALA A 818 4.89 -3.64 20.03
C ALA A 818 4.08 -2.69 19.12
N PHE A 819 4.59 -1.47 18.96
CA PHE A 819 4.03 -0.44 18.10
C PHE A 819 5.08 0.02 17.09
N GLY A 820 4.69 0.26 15.84
CA GLY A 820 5.60 0.73 14.78
C GLY A 820 4.87 1.57 13.73
N PRO A 821 5.58 2.07 12.70
CA PRO A 821 4.97 2.80 11.59
C PRO A 821 3.69 2.16 11.02
N GLY A 822 2.72 3.00 10.70
CA GLY A 822 1.36 2.59 10.31
C GLY A 822 0.27 3.54 10.83
N ILE A 823 0.11 3.77 12.15
CA ILE A 823 0.70 3.07 13.30
C ILE A 823 0.18 1.64 13.36
N THR A 824 1.10 0.67 13.35
CA THR A 824 0.79 -0.75 13.49
C THR A 824 0.98 -1.19 14.94
N VAL A 825 0.07 -2.04 15.42
CA VAL A 825 0.13 -2.74 16.71
C VAL A 825 0.29 -4.23 16.44
N GLU A 826 1.28 -4.84 17.06
CA GLU A 826 1.50 -6.29 17.06
C GLU A 826 1.39 -6.80 18.50
N MET A 827 0.67 -7.90 18.71
CA MET A 827 0.54 -8.53 20.03
C MET A 827 0.59 -10.06 19.91
N CYS A 828 1.23 -10.74 20.85
CA CYS A 828 1.25 -12.21 20.89
C CYS A 828 1.08 -12.75 22.30
N MET A 829 0.55 -13.98 22.38
CA MET A 829 0.46 -14.74 23.62
C MET A 829 1.51 -15.84 23.62
N LEU A 830 2.34 -15.84 24.66
CA LEU A 830 3.37 -16.83 24.90
C LEU A 830 3.11 -17.57 26.20
N LYS A 831 3.44 -18.86 26.25
CA LYS A 831 3.53 -19.61 27.49
C LYS A 831 4.99 -19.93 27.78
N ARG A 832 5.51 -19.40 28.88
CA ARG A 832 6.89 -19.57 29.34
C ARG A 832 7.08 -20.93 29.97
N ASN A 833 8.12 -21.64 29.58
CA ASN A 833 8.53 -22.85 30.26
C ASN A 833 9.46 -22.51 31.44
N LEU A 834 8.93 -22.63 32.67
CA LEU A 834 9.68 -22.32 33.89
C LEU A 834 10.84 -23.28 34.18
N GLY A 835 10.89 -24.43 33.48
CA GLY A 835 11.97 -25.42 33.60
C GLY A 835 13.18 -25.15 32.70
N ALA A 836 13.07 -24.26 31.71
CA ALA A 836 14.19 -23.91 30.84
C ALA A 836 15.25 -23.12 31.63
N LYS A 837 16.47 -23.67 31.76
CA LYS A 837 17.60 -23.00 32.41
C LYS A 837 18.13 -21.91 31.47
N GLY A 838 17.93 -20.64 31.81
CA GLY A 838 18.54 -19.53 31.07
C GLY A 838 20.07 -19.61 31.14
N ILE A 839 20.72 -19.70 29.98
CA ILE A 839 22.17 -19.54 29.85
C ILE A 839 22.44 -18.04 29.59
N SER A 840 22.15 -17.18 30.57
CA SER A 840 22.61 -15.78 30.53
C SER A 840 23.85 -15.66 31.41
N GLY A 841 25.01 -15.87 30.82
CA GLY A 841 26.27 -15.94 31.56
C GLY A 841 27.51 -15.71 30.69
N LEU A 842 27.50 -14.68 29.86
CA LEU A 842 28.73 -13.99 29.48
C LEU A 842 28.48 -12.51 29.73
N GLN A 843 28.92 -12.08 30.92
CA GLN A 843 29.15 -10.69 31.24
C GLN A 843 30.03 -10.08 30.15
N THR A 844 29.56 -9.02 29.51
CA THR A 844 30.47 -8.01 28.97
C THR A 844 31.38 -7.57 30.14
N PRO A 845 32.72 -7.56 29.99
CA PRO A 845 33.61 -7.29 31.11
C PRO A 845 33.36 -5.90 31.72
N PRO A 846 33.53 -5.72 33.05
CA PRO A 846 33.36 -4.42 33.69
C PRO A 846 34.46 -3.45 33.28
N GLU A 847 34.07 -2.18 33.24
CA GLU A 847 34.89 -0.99 33.06
C GLU A 847 36.20 -1.08 33.87
N THR A 848 37.35 -0.98 33.22
CA THR A 848 38.62 -0.72 33.91
C THR A 848 38.66 0.75 34.29
N GLU A 849 38.54 1.02 35.60
CA GLU A 849 38.88 2.28 36.22
C GLU A 849 40.32 2.69 35.86
N SER A 850 40.45 3.89 35.33
CA SER A 850 41.73 4.56 35.15
C SER A 850 42.15 5.24 36.46
N GLU A 851 43.10 4.67 37.20
CA GLU A 851 44.00 5.45 38.05
C GLU A 851 45.41 4.85 38.12
N GLY A 852 46.38 5.59 37.57
CA GLY A 852 47.61 5.99 38.26
C GLY A 852 48.55 4.94 38.88
N SER A 853 49.77 4.92 38.32
CA SER A 853 51.09 4.74 38.97
C SER A 853 51.80 3.39 38.82
N GLY A 854 52.99 3.44 38.19
CA GLY A 854 54.18 2.77 38.75
C GLY A 854 54.70 1.50 38.07
N SER A 855 55.64 1.70 37.13
CA SER A 855 56.86 0.91 36.91
C SER A 855 56.82 -0.63 36.72
N GLY A 856 57.32 -1.11 35.57
CA GLY A 856 57.97 -2.42 35.48
C GLY A 856 57.88 -3.11 34.12
N ARG A 857 58.99 -3.09 33.37
CA ARG A 857 59.32 -3.92 32.18
C ARG A 857 58.80 -5.37 32.25
N SER A 858 58.33 -5.91 31.12
CA SER A 858 59.09 -6.83 30.23
C SER A 858 58.23 -7.40 29.09
N ASP A 859 58.86 -7.52 27.91
CA ASP A 859 58.40 -8.14 26.65
C ASP A 859 57.70 -9.51 26.80
N VAL A 860 56.75 -9.81 25.90
CA VAL A 860 56.83 -10.88 24.85
C VAL A 860 55.47 -11.00 24.12
N GLY A 861 55.48 -10.82 22.79
CA GLY A 861 54.75 -11.69 21.85
C GLY A 861 53.41 -11.22 21.26
N ASP A 862 53.45 -10.35 20.25
CA ASP A 862 52.45 -10.24 19.18
C ASP A 862 52.76 -11.29 18.09
N GLU A 863 51.78 -12.11 17.69
CA GLU A 863 51.65 -12.68 16.34
C GLU A 863 50.32 -13.43 16.18
N PHE A 864 49.75 -13.38 14.96
CA PHE A 864 48.50 -14.00 14.46
C PHE A 864 47.21 -13.18 14.55
N ILE A 865 46.94 -12.35 13.52
CA ILE A 865 45.91 -12.56 12.47
C ILE A 865 45.89 -11.29 11.61
N SER A 866 46.64 -11.29 10.52
CA SER A 866 46.43 -10.42 9.35
C SER A 866 47.04 -11.11 8.15
N GLU A 867 46.23 -11.79 7.34
CA GLU A 867 46.48 -12.09 5.92
C GLU A 867 45.47 -13.13 5.43
N ALA A 868 44.40 -12.68 4.80
CA ALA A 868 43.79 -13.36 3.66
C ALA A 868 42.74 -12.44 3.03
N LEU A 869 42.84 -12.29 1.71
CA LEU A 869 41.91 -11.60 0.78
C LEU A 869 42.30 -10.20 0.29
N ALA A 870 43.57 -10.05 -0.11
CA ALA A 870 43.93 -9.26 -1.27
C ALA A 870 44.35 -10.18 -2.42
N GLU A 871 43.97 -9.78 -3.65
CA GLU A 871 44.43 -10.24 -4.97
C GLU A 871 43.91 -11.57 -5.54
N VAL A 872 42.96 -11.46 -6.50
CA VAL A 872 43.12 -12.02 -7.87
C VAL A 872 42.43 -11.06 -8.86
N GLU A 873 43.23 -10.40 -9.70
CA GLU A 873 42.80 -9.67 -10.90
C GLU A 873 42.71 -10.59 -12.13
N LEU A 874 41.66 -10.34 -12.92
CA LEU A 874 41.51 -10.30 -14.39
C LEU A 874 42.24 -11.28 -15.33
N ASP A 875 41.41 -11.92 -16.17
CA ASP A 875 41.51 -11.87 -17.65
C ASP A 875 40.12 -11.60 -18.24
#